data_AF-A0A849N8M5-F1
#
_entry.id   AF-A0A849N8M5-F1
#
_cell.length_a   1.000
_cell.length_b   1.000
_cell.length_c   1.000
_cell.angle_alpha   90.00
_cell.angle_beta   90.00
_cell.angle_gamma   90.00
#
_symmetry.space_group_name_H-M   'P 1'
#
loop_
_entity.id
_entity.type
_entity.pdbx_description
1 polymer ?
#
loop_
_entity_poly.entity_id
_entity_poly.type
_entity_poly.pdbx_seq_one_letter_code
_entity_poly.pdbx_strand_id
1 'polypeptide(L)'
;MKLDINGLQNFLTTLPDEENSRTSFSKATLRLPMPNGQFEKFAIIGSPIMEQALAEKYPEIKTYRGQGINDRTASVRFDVTPQGFHAMILSAEGTIYIDPYSAGNIENYISYYKKDFSVNETEAHTTCGPIDADPVIVNEIKQIIERGAIESSGTQLRTYRLALACTGEYTSFHGGTVVSALAAMVTTMNRVNGVYERDVAIRMVLIANNDQIIYTNAGTDPYTNNSGFTMLSENQSNIDAVIGSSNYDIGHVFSTGGGGIASLGVPCRNGLKARGVTGLFQPVGDPFDIDYVAHEMGHQWGANHPFNGTAGNCSGGNRNASTAYEPGSGSTIMAYAGICGSQNLQSNSDDYFHGISFDEMVAYSTLSSGNGCAVITSTGNSVPIVNAGTGGFVIPINTPFSLTGSATDPDGDPMTYCWEQFDLGPAGSPTSPSGNAPIFRSFDPVTTPTRTFPKLSNILNNSSTIGEILPSYSRDLNFRITARDNRSGGGGVGFDEISFTVSNAAGPFLVTYPNTSVIIPGNNFIDVTWDVANTNAAPINCSQVNILLSTDGGQTFPIVLASATDNDGIENILLPDNQTTTARIKIEAVGNVFFDISNTNFQIDAPVPVELVSFRGFTINNGVYLEWKTATELNNYGFEIERSIDDQNFEKAAFIQGNGNSNVNHDYSYTDRPSGSGKFFYRLKQLDFNGSHEYSNTIEVDLGMPKEYSLSQNHPNPFNPSTVIEFTLPTEAKVSIKVYNTIGQELIEVVNDNFLAGVNRASFNAISFASGIYYYTINAEGADGSNFITSKKMILLK
;
A
#
# COMPACT_ATOMS: atom_id res chain seq x y z
N MET A 1 -31.43 -3.61 -14.91
CA MET A 1 -31.17 -4.49 -16.08
C MET A 1 -32.33 -5.46 -16.24
N LYS A 2 -32.67 -5.89 -17.47
CA LYS A 2 -33.75 -6.87 -17.69
C LYS A 2 -33.18 -8.29 -17.78
N LEU A 3 -33.69 -9.22 -16.98
CA LEU A 3 -33.24 -10.62 -16.97
C LEU A 3 -34.06 -11.48 -17.95
N ASP A 4 -33.40 -12.32 -18.74
CA ASP A 4 -34.04 -13.43 -19.45
C ASP A 4 -34.23 -14.60 -18.49
N ILE A 5 -35.28 -14.52 -17.67
CA ILE A 5 -35.55 -15.51 -16.61
C ILE A 5 -35.80 -16.91 -17.17
N ASN A 6 -36.45 -17.01 -18.34
CA ASN A 6 -36.71 -18.29 -19.01
C ASN A 6 -35.39 -18.91 -19.51
N GLY A 7 -34.54 -18.11 -20.14
CA GLY A 7 -33.20 -18.53 -20.56
C GLY A 7 -32.35 -18.99 -19.37
N LEU A 8 -32.37 -18.22 -18.27
CA LEU A 8 -31.66 -18.57 -17.04
C LEU A 8 -32.18 -19.89 -16.44
N GLN A 9 -33.48 -20.04 -16.24
CA GLN A 9 -34.06 -21.26 -15.67
C GLN A 9 -33.74 -22.49 -16.52
N ASN A 10 -33.90 -22.39 -17.84
CA ASN A 10 -33.54 -23.48 -18.75
C ASN A 10 -32.06 -23.87 -18.61
N PHE A 11 -31.16 -22.89 -18.56
CA PHE A 11 -29.74 -23.14 -18.32
C PHE A 11 -29.48 -23.83 -16.98
N LEU A 12 -30.07 -23.31 -15.90
CA LEU A 12 -29.83 -23.82 -14.54
C LEU A 12 -30.31 -25.26 -14.36
N THR A 13 -31.39 -25.68 -15.04
CA THR A 13 -31.84 -27.10 -15.01
C THR A 13 -30.85 -28.10 -15.61
N THR A 14 -29.85 -27.63 -16.37
CA THR A 14 -28.81 -28.50 -16.96
C THR A 14 -27.63 -28.74 -16.01
N LEU A 15 -27.55 -28.01 -14.90
CA LEU A 15 -26.44 -28.10 -13.97
C LEU A 15 -26.59 -29.32 -13.06
N PRO A 16 -25.51 -30.08 -12.82
CA PRO A 16 -25.52 -31.09 -11.77
C PRO A 16 -25.53 -30.42 -10.40
N ASP A 17 -26.14 -31.08 -9.43
CA ASP A 17 -25.96 -30.77 -8.02
C ASP A 17 -24.60 -31.26 -7.53
N GLU A 18 -24.01 -30.52 -6.60
CA GLU A 18 -22.69 -30.82 -6.04
C GLU A 18 -22.56 -32.22 -5.43
N GLU A 19 -23.63 -32.73 -4.83
CA GLU A 19 -23.67 -34.08 -4.23
C GLU A 19 -23.56 -35.20 -5.28
N ASN A 20 -23.96 -34.90 -6.52
CA ASN A 20 -23.99 -35.85 -7.63
C ASN A 20 -22.82 -35.66 -8.61
N SER A 21 -21.90 -34.74 -8.32
CA SER A 21 -20.80 -34.37 -9.20
C SER A 21 -19.46 -34.93 -8.71
N ARG A 22 -18.63 -35.43 -9.65
CA ARG A 22 -17.22 -35.78 -9.37
C ARG A 22 -16.28 -34.58 -9.50
N THR A 23 -16.76 -33.42 -9.94
CA THR A 23 -16.01 -32.19 -10.09
C THR A 23 -16.62 -31.08 -9.24
N SER A 24 -15.79 -30.24 -8.62
CA SER A 24 -16.22 -29.13 -7.75
C SER A 24 -17.05 -28.06 -8.48
N PHE A 25 -16.92 -27.95 -9.79
CA PHE A 25 -17.77 -27.11 -10.66
C PHE A 25 -18.18 -27.82 -11.93
N SER A 26 -19.31 -27.42 -12.51
CA SER A 26 -19.68 -27.82 -13.87
C SER A 26 -18.86 -27.03 -14.91
N LYS A 27 -18.79 -27.51 -16.16
CA LYS A 27 -18.22 -26.71 -17.28
C LYS A 27 -19.09 -25.49 -17.64
N ALA A 28 -20.26 -25.36 -17.02
CA ALA A 28 -21.21 -24.32 -17.31
C ALA A 28 -20.81 -23.02 -16.60
N THR A 29 -21.04 -21.91 -17.28
CA THR A 29 -20.63 -20.60 -16.79
C THR A 29 -21.76 -19.59 -16.88
N LEU A 30 -21.95 -18.82 -15.82
CA LEU A 30 -22.93 -17.73 -15.76
C LEU A 30 -22.22 -16.38 -15.81
N ARG A 31 -22.81 -15.41 -16.49
CA ARG A 31 -22.33 -14.03 -16.51
C ARG A 31 -23.22 -13.19 -15.61
N LEU A 32 -22.64 -12.55 -14.61
CA LEU A 32 -23.34 -11.70 -13.66
C LEU A 32 -22.94 -10.23 -13.87
N PRO A 33 -23.89 -9.30 -13.85
CA PRO A 33 -23.59 -7.89 -13.96
C PRO A 33 -22.97 -7.34 -12.68
N MET A 34 -21.95 -6.51 -12.84
CA MET A 34 -21.25 -5.83 -11.76
C MET A 34 -21.70 -4.35 -11.69
N PRO A 35 -21.55 -3.67 -10.54
CA PRO A 35 -22.00 -2.28 -10.37
C PRO A 35 -21.31 -1.29 -11.32
N ASN A 36 -20.11 -1.62 -11.80
CA ASN A 36 -19.35 -0.84 -12.78
C ASN A 36 -19.88 -0.96 -14.23
N GLY A 37 -20.98 -1.70 -14.45
CA GLY A 37 -21.59 -1.93 -15.76
C GLY A 37 -20.95 -3.04 -16.60
N GLN A 38 -19.89 -3.69 -16.10
CA GLN A 38 -19.29 -4.87 -16.72
C GLN A 38 -20.01 -6.16 -16.31
N PHE A 39 -19.61 -7.27 -16.91
CA PHE A 39 -20.08 -8.60 -16.53
C PHE A 39 -18.90 -9.47 -16.13
N GLU A 40 -19.03 -10.16 -15.01
CA GLU A 40 -18.09 -11.18 -14.58
C GLU A 40 -18.62 -12.57 -14.83
N LYS A 41 -17.69 -13.53 -14.98
CA LYS A 41 -17.99 -14.89 -15.37
C LYS A 41 -17.66 -15.84 -14.23
N PHE A 42 -18.62 -16.67 -13.87
CA PHE A 42 -18.51 -17.64 -12.79
C PHE A 42 -18.72 -19.06 -13.31
N ALA A 43 -17.91 -20.02 -12.81
CA ALA A 43 -18.17 -21.44 -12.97
C ALA A 43 -19.19 -21.86 -11.91
N ILE A 44 -20.32 -22.45 -12.32
CA ILE A 44 -21.49 -22.65 -11.44
C ILE A 44 -21.75 -24.14 -11.19
N ILE A 45 -22.29 -24.45 -10.01
CA ILE A 45 -22.85 -25.76 -9.67
C ILE A 45 -24.13 -25.59 -8.82
N GLY A 46 -25.04 -26.57 -8.90
CA GLY A 46 -26.17 -26.65 -7.97
C GLY A 46 -25.66 -26.85 -6.54
N SER A 47 -26.15 -26.03 -5.61
CA SER A 47 -25.81 -26.14 -4.18
C SER A 47 -27.09 -26.00 -3.35
N PRO A 48 -27.94 -27.04 -3.34
CA PRO A 48 -29.22 -27.02 -2.63
C PRO A 48 -29.03 -26.77 -1.13
N ILE A 49 -29.85 -25.87 -0.57
CA ILE A 49 -29.91 -25.63 0.88
C ILE A 49 -31.22 -26.09 1.50
N MET A 50 -31.97 -26.94 0.79
CA MET A 50 -33.15 -27.64 1.29
C MET A 50 -32.91 -29.14 1.13
N GLU A 51 -33.26 -29.92 2.14
CA GLU A 51 -33.29 -31.38 2.01
C GLU A 51 -34.23 -31.80 0.88
N GLN A 52 -33.92 -32.94 0.25
CA GLN A 52 -34.57 -33.39 -0.98
C GLN A 52 -36.10 -33.36 -0.92
N ALA A 53 -36.72 -33.82 0.18
CA ALA A 53 -38.18 -33.86 0.30
C ALA A 53 -38.82 -32.46 0.33
N LEU A 54 -38.16 -31.46 0.93
CA LEU A 54 -38.63 -30.08 0.91
C LEU A 54 -38.47 -29.48 -0.49
N ALA A 55 -37.31 -29.73 -1.13
CA ALA A 55 -37.03 -29.27 -2.49
C ALA A 55 -37.99 -29.88 -3.54
N GLU A 56 -38.40 -31.14 -3.38
CA GLU A 56 -39.41 -31.79 -4.24
C GLU A 56 -40.81 -31.17 -4.07
N LYS A 57 -41.13 -30.65 -2.89
CA LYS A 57 -42.40 -29.97 -2.60
C LYS A 57 -42.44 -28.54 -3.14
N TYR A 58 -41.29 -27.87 -3.20
CA TYR A 58 -41.13 -26.49 -3.69
C TYR A 58 -40.06 -26.39 -4.78
N PRO A 59 -40.23 -27.08 -5.93
CA PRO A 59 -39.21 -27.18 -6.99
C PRO A 59 -38.85 -25.85 -7.66
N GLU A 60 -39.68 -24.82 -7.47
CA GLU A 60 -39.48 -23.45 -7.95
C GLU A 60 -38.47 -22.63 -7.13
N ILE A 61 -37.98 -23.15 -6.00
CA ILE A 61 -36.96 -22.53 -5.16
C ILE A 61 -35.65 -23.31 -5.35
N LYS A 62 -34.63 -22.69 -5.95
CA LYS A 62 -33.34 -23.33 -6.20
C LYS A 62 -32.16 -22.44 -5.86
N THR A 63 -31.10 -23.05 -5.34
CA THR A 63 -29.87 -22.36 -4.91
C THR A 63 -28.63 -22.94 -5.58
N TYR A 64 -27.66 -22.06 -5.81
CA TYR A 64 -26.44 -22.35 -6.56
C TYR A 64 -25.27 -21.62 -5.92
N ARG A 65 -24.06 -22.12 -6.21
CA ARG A 65 -22.81 -21.44 -5.88
C ARG A 65 -21.87 -21.40 -7.08
N GLY A 66 -20.87 -20.53 -7.03
CA GLY A 66 -19.87 -20.43 -8.08
C GLY A 66 -18.55 -19.81 -7.65
N GLN A 67 -17.52 -20.08 -8.44
CA GLN A 67 -16.21 -19.43 -8.37
C GLN A 67 -16.02 -18.52 -9.58
N GLY A 68 -15.46 -17.33 -9.37
CA GLY A 68 -15.10 -16.42 -10.45
C GLY A 68 -13.97 -16.99 -11.32
N ILE A 69 -14.09 -16.78 -12.63
CA ILE A 69 -13.11 -17.24 -13.64
C ILE A 69 -12.09 -16.14 -13.94
N ASN A 70 -12.57 -14.90 -14.02
CA ASN A 70 -11.76 -13.74 -14.35
C ASN A 70 -11.11 -13.18 -13.08
N ASP A 71 -11.93 -12.92 -12.05
CA ASP A 71 -11.48 -12.71 -10.69
C ASP A 71 -11.63 -14.03 -9.93
N ARG A 72 -10.50 -14.68 -9.62
CA ARG A 72 -10.52 -15.94 -8.87
C ARG A 72 -10.69 -15.71 -7.35
N THR A 73 -10.60 -14.48 -6.85
CA THR A 73 -10.94 -14.15 -5.45
C THR A 73 -12.45 -14.08 -5.23
N ALA A 74 -13.23 -13.90 -6.30
CA ALA A 74 -14.67 -13.79 -6.21
C ALA A 74 -15.35 -15.16 -6.09
N SER A 75 -16.28 -15.28 -5.14
CA SER A 75 -17.22 -16.38 -5.04
C SER A 75 -18.66 -15.85 -5.02
N VAL A 76 -19.61 -16.64 -5.52
CA VAL A 76 -21.02 -16.25 -5.57
C VAL A 76 -21.90 -17.32 -4.96
N ARG A 77 -22.90 -16.89 -4.19
CA ARG A 77 -24.12 -17.67 -3.92
C ARG A 77 -25.32 -16.93 -4.50
N PHE A 78 -26.18 -17.67 -5.18
CA PHE A 78 -27.37 -17.10 -5.79
C PHE A 78 -28.54 -18.07 -5.78
N ASP A 79 -29.75 -17.53 -5.89
CA ASP A 79 -30.99 -18.28 -5.90
C ASP A 79 -31.92 -17.79 -7.01
N VAL A 80 -32.81 -18.69 -7.42
CA VAL A 80 -33.97 -18.37 -8.25
C VAL A 80 -35.18 -18.91 -7.52
N THR A 81 -36.09 -18.01 -7.15
CA THR A 81 -37.31 -18.31 -6.40
C THR A 81 -38.52 -17.61 -7.06
N PRO A 82 -39.75 -17.85 -6.57
CA PRO A 82 -40.91 -17.06 -6.99
C PRO A 82 -40.77 -15.55 -6.77
N GLN A 83 -39.85 -15.11 -5.91
CA GLN A 83 -39.57 -13.69 -5.66
C GLN A 83 -38.54 -13.11 -6.62
N GLY A 84 -37.90 -13.93 -7.47
CA GLY A 84 -36.94 -13.49 -8.48
C GLY A 84 -35.57 -14.14 -8.34
N PHE A 85 -34.58 -13.54 -8.98
CA PHE A 85 -33.17 -13.88 -8.88
C PHE A 85 -32.47 -13.00 -7.83
N HIS A 86 -31.77 -13.62 -6.88
CA HIS A 86 -30.91 -12.90 -5.93
C HIS A 86 -29.50 -13.46 -5.98
N ALA A 87 -28.48 -12.61 -5.87
CA ALA A 87 -27.10 -13.05 -5.76
C ALA A 87 -26.31 -12.20 -4.76
N MET A 88 -25.38 -12.86 -4.07
CA MET A 88 -24.32 -12.23 -3.28
C MET A 88 -22.98 -12.71 -3.79
N ILE A 89 -22.15 -11.75 -4.21
CA ILE A 89 -20.78 -11.98 -4.67
C ILE A 89 -19.85 -11.44 -3.60
N LEU A 90 -19.01 -12.31 -3.04
CA LEU A 90 -17.93 -11.97 -2.11
C LEU A 90 -16.65 -11.87 -2.93
N SER A 91 -15.99 -10.71 -2.95
CA SER A 91 -14.78 -10.47 -3.75
C SER A 91 -13.79 -9.56 -3.03
N ALA A 92 -12.55 -9.50 -3.51
CA ALA A 92 -11.56 -8.57 -2.99
C ALA A 92 -11.86 -7.09 -3.29
N GLU A 93 -12.78 -6.80 -4.23
CA GLU A 93 -13.25 -5.44 -4.52
C GLU A 93 -14.42 -5.00 -3.61
N GLY A 94 -14.86 -5.90 -2.72
CA GLY A 94 -15.99 -5.74 -1.83
C GLY A 94 -17.19 -6.60 -2.22
N THR A 95 -18.20 -6.58 -1.36
CA THR A 95 -19.41 -7.41 -1.51
C THR A 95 -20.43 -6.73 -2.40
N ILE A 96 -21.01 -7.52 -3.31
CA ILE A 96 -21.95 -7.07 -4.33
C ILE A 96 -23.23 -7.86 -4.22
N TYR A 97 -24.35 -7.16 -4.26
CA TYR A 97 -25.68 -7.73 -4.31
C TYR A 97 -26.31 -7.52 -5.68
N ILE A 98 -27.05 -8.53 -6.14
CA ILE A 98 -27.92 -8.44 -7.32
C ILE A 98 -29.31 -8.84 -6.88
N ASP A 99 -30.24 -7.89 -6.89
CA ASP A 99 -31.59 -8.07 -6.37
C ASP A 99 -32.66 -7.53 -7.32
N PRO A 100 -33.92 -8.01 -7.21
CA PRO A 100 -35.08 -7.36 -7.79
C PRO A 100 -35.09 -5.86 -7.48
N TYR A 101 -35.37 -5.03 -8.48
CA TYR A 101 -35.36 -3.57 -8.31
C TYR A 101 -36.40 -3.07 -7.29
N SER A 102 -37.50 -3.82 -7.13
CA SER A 102 -38.53 -3.56 -6.13
C SER A 102 -39.25 -4.87 -5.80
N ALA A 103 -39.94 -4.91 -4.64
CA ALA A 103 -40.77 -6.05 -4.28
C ALA A 103 -41.75 -6.43 -5.41
N GLY A 104 -41.80 -7.72 -5.76
CA GLY A 104 -42.63 -8.26 -6.85
C GLY A 104 -42.10 -8.00 -8.27
N ASN A 105 -40.95 -7.34 -8.45
CA ASN A 105 -40.35 -7.08 -9.76
C ASN A 105 -39.38 -8.19 -10.17
N ILE A 106 -39.88 -9.22 -10.83
CA ILE A 106 -39.07 -10.35 -11.31
C ILE A 106 -38.40 -10.09 -12.68
N GLU A 107 -38.61 -8.92 -13.29
CA GLU A 107 -38.05 -8.59 -14.61
C GLU A 107 -36.80 -7.70 -14.52
N ASN A 108 -36.79 -6.72 -13.62
CA ASN A 108 -35.74 -5.71 -13.53
C ASN A 108 -34.93 -5.88 -12.25
N TYR A 109 -33.61 -5.87 -12.41
CA TYR A 109 -32.65 -6.09 -11.34
C TYR A 109 -31.68 -4.92 -11.20
N ILE A 110 -31.24 -4.69 -9.98
CA ILE A 110 -30.17 -3.76 -9.61
C ILE A 110 -28.94 -4.55 -9.17
N SER A 111 -27.75 -4.06 -9.51
CA SER A 111 -26.46 -4.57 -9.01
C SER A 111 -25.78 -3.41 -8.30
N TYR A 112 -25.36 -3.61 -7.06
CA TYR A 112 -24.79 -2.56 -6.21
C TYR A 112 -23.78 -3.13 -5.23
N TYR A 113 -22.79 -2.31 -4.84
CA TYR A 113 -21.91 -2.66 -3.74
C TYR A 113 -22.65 -2.51 -2.42
N LYS A 114 -22.42 -3.42 -1.49
CA LYS A 114 -22.94 -3.36 -0.12
C LYS A 114 -22.68 -2.00 0.54
N LYS A 115 -21.46 -1.47 0.40
CA LYS A 115 -21.06 -0.17 0.96
C LYS A 115 -21.90 1.03 0.47
N ASP A 116 -22.56 0.89 -0.69
CA ASP A 116 -23.42 1.92 -1.26
C ASP A 116 -24.90 1.75 -0.83
N PHE A 117 -25.21 0.71 -0.06
CA PHE A 117 -26.53 0.47 0.48
C PHE A 117 -26.81 1.39 1.67
N SER A 118 -27.79 2.28 1.52
CA SER A 118 -28.22 3.20 2.58
C SER A 118 -29.66 2.90 2.99
N VAL A 119 -29.88 2.63 4.28
CA VAL A 119 -31.22 2.61 4.89
C VAL A 119 -31.45 3.95 5.58
N ASN A 120 -32.70 4.41 5.60
CA ASN A 120 -33.06 5.58 6.42
C ASN A 120 -32.86 5.25 7.91
N GLU A 121 -32.02 6.02 8.60
CA GLU A 121 -31.59 5.85 10.01
C GLU A 121 -32.73 5.69 11.03
N THR A 122 -33.98 6.00 10.66
CA THR A 122 -35.18 5.81 11.50
C THR A 122 -35.60 4.36 11.72
N GLU A 123 -34.96 3.38 11.07
CA GLU A 123 -35.23 1.95 11.25
C GLU A 123 -34.31 1.29 12.31
N ALA A 124 -33.75 2.10 13.21
CA ALA A 124 -32.77 1.68 14.20
C ALA A 124 -33.29 0.66 15.23
N HIS A 125 -32.83 -0.58 15.06
CA HIS A 125 -32.01 -1.32 16.03
C HIS A 125 -32.33 -1.14 17.52
N THR A 126 -33.42 -1.77 17.98
CA THR A 126 -33.87 -1.62 19.38
C THR A 126 -33.24 -2.61 20.35
N THR A 127 -32.85 -3.82 19.92
CA THR A 127 -32.21 -4.84 20.79
C THR A 127 -31.48 -5.91 19.98
N CYS A 128 -30.17 -6.08 20.24
CA CYS A 128 -29.41 -7.30 19.94
C CYS A 128 -28.70 -7.74 21.23
N GLY A 129 -28.46 -9.04 21.42
CA GLY A 129 -27.56 -9.53 22.46
C GLY A 129 -27.74 -11.01 22.85
N PRO A 130 -26.67 -11.70 23.29
CA PRO A 130 -26.71 -13.12 23.63
C PRO A 130 -27.27 -13.34 25.04
N ILE A 131 -28.04 -14.42 25.23
CA ILE A 131 -28.65 -14.77 26.52
C ILE A 131 -28.52 -16.26 26.84
N ASP A 132 -28.36 -16.57 28.13
CA ASP A 132 -28.23 -17.94 28.64
C ASP A 132 -27.01 -18.68 28.07
N ALA A 133 -25.84 -18.05 28.19
CA ALA A 133 -24.58 -18.73 27.97
C ALA A 133 -24.39 -19.81 29.04
N ASP A 134 -24.22 -21.06 28.60
CA ASP A 134 -23.83 -22.14 29.51
C ASP A 134 -22.36 -21.93 29.93
N PRO A 135 -22.07 -21.65 31.22
CA PRO A 135 -20.71 -21.37 31.66
C PRO A 135 -19.75 -22.52 31.39
N VAL A 136 -20.24 -23.76 31.29
CA VAL A 136 -19.40 -24.92 30.97
C VAL A 136 -18.90 -24.82 29.53
N ILE A 137 -19.78 -24.54 28.58
CA ILE A 137 -19.42 -24.43 27.16
C ILE A 137 -18.54 -23.20 26.93
N VAL A 138 -18.85 -22.06 27.54
CA VAL A 138 -18.02 -20.85 27.42
C VAL A 138 -16.61 -21.11 27.93
N ASN A 139 -16.47 -21.76 29.09
CA ASN A 139 -15.16 -22.10 29.63
C ASN A 139 -14.43 -23.16 28.80
N GLU A 140 -15.14 -24.11 28.20
CA GLU A 140 -14.56 -25.11 27.29
C GLU A 140 -13.98 -24.45 26.04
N ILE A 141 -14.77 -23.62 25.34
CA ILE A 141 -14.32 -22.87 24.16
C ILE A 141 -13.10 -22.02 24.50
N LYS A 142 -13.17 -21.27 25.61
CA LYS A 142 -12.05 -20.44 26.08
C LYS A 142 -10.79 -21.28 26.30
N GLN A 143 -10.89 -22.44 26.95
CA GLN A 143 -9.75 -23.32 27.18
C GLN A 143 -9.19 -23.94 25.89
N ILE A 144 -10.03 -24.17 24.88
CA ILE A 144 -9.59 -24.67 23.57
C ILE A 144 -8.72 -23.61 22.88
N ILE A 145 -9.18 -22.35 22.87
CA ILE A 145 -8.48 -21.21 22.27
C ILE A 145 -7.16 -20.95 23.01
N GLU A 146 -7.17 -20.88 24.34
CA GLU A 146 -5.98 -20.63 25.16
C GLU A 146 -4.87 -21.69 25.00
N ARG A 147 -5.20 -22.89 24.53
CA ARG A 147 -4.24 -23.96 24.24
C ARG A 147 -3.64 -23.88 22.84
N GLY A 148 -4.11 -22.95 21.98
CA GLY A 148 -3.70 -22.86 20.59
C GLY A 148 -4.15 -24.05 19.74
N ALA A 149 -5.27 -24.70 20.09
CA ALA A 149 -5.76 -25.87 19.38
C ALA A 149 -6.48 -25.54 18.06
N ILE A 150 -6.74 -24.26 17.81
CA ILE A 150 -7.31 -23.75 16.56
C ILE A 150 -6.19 -23.09 15.78
N GLU A 151 -5.91 -23.61 14.59
CA GLU A 151 -4.90 -23.05 13.69
C GLU A 151 -5.51 -22.66 12.34
N SER A 152 -6.73 -23.13 12.01
CA SER A 152 -7.34 -22.92 10.69
C SER A 152 -8.77 -23.46 10.55
N SER A 153 -9.41 -23.14 9.41
CA SER A 153 -10.61 -23.79 8.89
C SER A 153 -10.50 -24.05 7.37
N GLY A 154 -11.41 -24.85 6.81
CA GLY A 154 -11.60 -24.98 5.36
C GLY A 154 -11.32 -26.35 4.73
N THR A 155 -10.60 -27.27 5.37
CA THR A 155 -10.32 -28.62 4.82
C THR A 155 -11.54 -29.56 4.88
N GLN A 156 -12.48 -29.24 5.77
CA GLN A 156 -13.68 -30.01 6.03
C GLN A 156 -14.88 -29.07 6.13
N LEU A 157 -15.93 -29.36 5.34
CA LEU A 157 -17.22 -28.69 5.42
C LEU A 157 -18.11 -29.43 6.41
N ARG A 158 -18.65 -28.70 7.39
CA ARG A 158 -19.63 -29.20 8.36
C ARG A 158 -21.03 -28.79 7.95
N THR A 159 -21.85 -29.76 7.58
CA THR A 159 -23.25 -29.53 7.16
C THR A 159 -24.20 -29.89 8.30
N TYR A 160 -25.16 -28.99 8.57
CA TYR A 160 -26.12 -29.10 9.67
C TYR A 160 -27.54 -28.96 9.17
N ARG A 161 -28.45 -29.74 9.76
CA ARG A 161 -29.90 -29.65 9.53
C ARG A 161 -30.48 -28.48 10.30
N LEU A 162 -31.00 -27.49 9.58
CA LEU A 162 -31.62 -26.29 10.11
C LEU A 162 -33.14 -26.42 10.14
N ALA A 163 -33.73 -26.27 11.32
CA ALA A 163 -35.16 -26.02 11.50
C ALA A 163 -35.40 -24.52 11.61
N LEU A 164 -35.76 -23.87 10.50
CA LEU A 164 -36.00 -22.44 10.44
C LEU A 164 -37.50 -22.16 10.47
N ALA A 165 -38.00 -21.68 11.61
CA ALA A 165 -39.39 -21.27 11.78
C ALA A 165 -39.59 -19.81 11.37
N CYS A 166 -40.84 -19.40 11.15
CA CYS A 166 -41.18 -17.98 11.08
C CYS A 166 -42.58 -17.66 11.60
N THR A 167 -42.76 -16.47 12.15
CA THR A 167 -44.06 -16.00 12.66
C THR A 167 -45.06 -15.76 11.53
N GLY A 168 -46.35 -15.69 11.88
CA GLY A 168 -47.42 -15.34 10.96
C GLY A 168 -47.27 -13.93 10.38
N GLU A 169 -46.70 -13.00 11.14
CA GLU A 169 -46.38 -11.66 10.68
C GLU A 169 -45.26 -11.66 9.63
N TYR A 170 -44.20 -12.45 9.85
CA TYR A 170 -43.12 -12.59 8.87
C TYR A 170 -43.66 -13.15 7.56
N THR A 171 -44.46 -14.22 7.64
CA THR A 171 -45.10 -14.79 6.46
C THR A 171 -46.01 -13.78 5.76
N SER A 172 -46.79 -13.00 6.51
CA SER A 172 -47.65 -11.95 5.97
C SER A 172 -46.86 -10.88 5.23
N PHE A 173 -45.71 -10.46 5.77
CA PHE A 173 -44.81 -9.50 5.12
C PHE A 173 -44.31 -10.02 3.76
N HIS A 174 -43.90 -11.29 3.69
CA HIS A 174 -43.38 -11.89 2.46
C HIS A 174 -44.47 -12.44 1.52
N GLY A 175 -45.74 -12.00 1.64
CA GLY A 175 -46.81 -12.34 0.69
C GLY A 175 -47.86 -13.34 1.22
N GLY A 176 -47.79 -13.74 2.48
CA GLY A 176 -48.85 -14.44 3.21
C GLY A 176 -48.97 -15.93 2.91
N THR A 177 -48.03 -16.53 2.18
CA THR A 177 -48.05 -17.95 1.83
C THR A 177 -46.79 -18.66 2.31
N VAL A 178 -46.89 -19.97 2.53
CA VAL A 178 -45.73 -20.79 2.91
C VAL A 178 -44.61 -20.69 1.87
N VAL A 179 -44.94 -20.79 0.58
CA VAL A 179 -43.95 -20.72 -0.50
C VAL A 179 -43.24 -19.36 -0.55
N SER A 180 -43.97 -18.27 -0.30
CA SER A 180 -43.39 -16.94 -0.38
C SER A 180 -42.52 -16.61 0.85
N ALA A 181 -42.90 -17.08 2.04
CA ALA A 181 -42.03 -17.02 3.22
C ALA A 181 -40.77 -17.89 3.03
N LEU A 182 -40.94 -19.13 2.56
CA LEU A 182 -39.83 -20.06 2.33
C LEU A 182 -38.84 -19.51 1.29
N ALA A 183 -39.31 -18.85 0.23
CA ALA A 183 -38.46 -18.21 -0.77
C ALA A 183 -37.56 -17.11 -0.15
N ALA A 184 -38.12 -16.28 0.73
CA ALA A 184 -37.36 -15.25 1.44
C ALA A 184 -36.35 -15.87 2.42
N MET A 185 -36.78 -16.85 3.21
CA MET A 185 -35.91 -17.58 4.15
C MET A 185 -34.74 -18.25 3.44
N VAL A 186 -34.97 -18.85 2.26
CA VAL A 186 -33.92 -19.46 1.45
C VAL A 186 -32.96 -18.40 0.90
N THR A 187 -33.45 -17.24 0.45
CA THR A 187 -32.60 -16.13 -0.02
C THR A 187 -31.64 -15.68 1.09
N THR A 188 -32.17 -15.42 2.29
CA THR A 188 -31.38 -15.07 3.47
C THR A 188 -30.35 -16.15 3.81
N MET A 189 -30.79 -17.41 3.94
CA MET A 189 -29.87 -18.50 4.33
C MET A 189 -28.83 -18.80 3.25
N ASN A 190 -29.12 -18.53 1.98
CA ASN A 190 -28.15 -18.69 0.91
C ASN A 190 -27.02 -17.65 1.01
N ARG A 191 -27.33 -16.42 1.46
CA ARG A 191 -26.34 -15.38 1.76
C ARG A 191 -25.54 -15.72 3.01
N VAL A 192 -26.22 -16.07 4.10
CA VAL A 192 -25.58 -16.48 5.37
C VAL A 192 -24.62 -17.65 5.13
N ASN A 193 -25.05 -18.71 4.43
CA ASN A 193 -24.16 -19.81 4.07
C ASN A 193 -22.94 -19.36 3.25
N GLY A 194 -23.04 -18.29 2.44
CA GLY A 194 -21.90 -17.77 1.68
C GLY A 194 -20.78 -17.27 2.58
N VAL A 195 -21.13 -16.53 3.63
CA VAL A 195 -20.18 -16.04 4.63
C VAL A 195 -19.65 -17.19 5.49
N TYR A 196 -20.54 -18.05 5.99
CA TYR A 196 -20.18 -19.16 6.87
C TYR A 196 -19.31 -20.21 6.19
N GLU A 197 -19.56 -20.51 4.92
CA GLU A 197 -18.72 -21.43 4.14
C GLU A 197 -17.33 -20.83 3.87
N ARG A 198 -17.24 -19.51 3.63
CA ARG A 198 -15.97 -18.82 3.38
C ARG A 198 -15.11 -18.75 4.64
N ASP A 199 -15.69 -18.34 5.76
CA ASP A 199 -14.92 -18.03 6.97
C ASP A 199 -14.76 -19.23 7.91
N VAL A 200 -15.81 -20.04 8.14
CA VAL A 200 -15.80 -21.09 9.18
C VAL A 200 -16.12 -22.49 8.67
N ALA A 201 -16.26 -22.67 7.35
CA ALA A 201 -16.59 -23.95 6.70
C ALA A 201 -17.84 -24.64 7.29
N ILE A 202 -18.90 -23.85 7.54
CA ILE A 202 -20.20 -24.33 8.02
C ILE A 202 -21.26 -24.12 6.95
N ARG A 203 -22.13 -25.11 6.77
CA ARG A 203 -23.33 -25.03 5.92
C ARG A 203 -24.57 -25.44 6.69
N MET A 204 -25.65 -24.68 6.51
CA MET A 204 -26.96 -24.96 7.09
C MET A 204 -27.96 -25.31 5.97
N VAL A 205 -28.63 -26.46 6.10
CA VAL A 205 -29.59 -27.00 5.12
C VAL A 205 -30.96 -27.14 5.79
N LEU A 206 -31.98 -26.53 5.22
CA LEU A 206 -33.36 -26.60 5.74
C LEU A 206 -33.87 -28.04 5.70
N ILE A 207 -34.44 -28.50 6.81
CA ILE A 207 -34.95 -29.86 6.98
C ILE A 207 -36.13 -30.20 6.05
N ALA A 208 -36.31 -31.50 5.77
CA ALA A 208 -37.33 -32.05 4.87
C ALA A 208 -38.76 -31.54 5.12
N ASN A 209 -39.14 -31.27 6.37
CA ASN A 209 -40.46 -30.84 6.78
C ASN A 209 -40.50 -29.41 7.36
N ASN A 210 -39.55 -28.54 6.95
CA ASN A 210 -39.46 -27.16 7.44
C ASN A 210 -40.73 -26.33 7.19
N ASP A 211 -41.50 -26.68 6.16
CA ASP A 211 -42.77 -26.01 5.85
C ASP A 211 -43.83 -26.14 6.95
N GLN A 212 -43.69 -27.11 7.88
CA GLN A 212 -44.58 -27.30 9.01
C GLN A 212 -44.42 -26.25 10.12
N ILE A 213 -43.30 -25.53 10.13
CA ILE A 213 -42.98 -24.48 11.12
C ILE A 213 -42.98 -23.07 10.49
N ILE A 214 -43.56 -22.95 9.29
CA ILE A 214 -43.87 -21.68 8.63
C ILE A 214 -45.34 -21.35 8.92
N TYR A 215 -45.57 -20.41 9.83
CA TYR A 215 -46.92 -20.05 10.24
C TYR A 215 -47.47 -18.95 9.35
N THR A 216 -48.72 -19.08 8.90
CA THR A 216 -49.37 -18.11 7.99
C THR A 216 -50.37 -17.19 8.70
N ASN A 217 -50.60 -17.38 10.00
CA ASN A 217 -51.60 -16.64 10.75
C ASN A 217 -51.03 -16.17 12.09
N ALA A 218 -50.80 -14.86 12.19
CA ALA A 218 -50.27 -14.17 13.37
C ALA A 218 -51.11 -14.37 14.64
N GLY A 219 -52.41 -14.65 14.50
CA GLY A 219 -53.29 -14.87 15.65
C GLY A 219 -53.24 -16.28 16.24
N THR A 220 -52.59 -17.23 15.55
CA THR A 220 -52.58 -18.66 15.94
C THR A 220 -51.20 -19.29 15.92
N ASP A 221 -50.17 -18.55 15.51
CA ASP A 221 -48.81 -19.05 15.62
C ASP A 221 -48.38 -19.14 17.10
N PRO A 222 -47.32 -19.91 17.41
CA PRO A 222 -46.90 -20.17 18.79
C PRO A 222 -45.97 -19.08 19.34
N TYR A 223 -45.82 -17.93 18.69
CA TYR A 223 -44.77 -16.95 18.97
C TYR A 223 -45.28 -15.61 19.47
N THR A 224 -44.56 -15.08 20.44
CA THR A 224 -44.71 -13.68 20.85
C THR A 224 -43.85 -12.79 19.95
N ASN A 225 -44.32 -12.47 18.73
CA ASN A 225 -43.56 -11.81 17.66
C ASN A 225 -42.73 -10.58 18.08
N ASN A 226 -43.15 -9.82 19.09
CA ASN A 226 -42.47 -8.60 19.54
C ASN A 226 -41.55 -8.80 20.76
N SER A 227 -41.30 -10.05 21.20
CA SER A 227 -40.44 -10.37 22.34
C SER A 227 -39.44 -11.46 21.99
N GLY A 228 -38.23 -11.07 21.56
CA GLY A 228 -37.16 -12.02 21.24
C GLY A 228 -36.82 -12.95 22.41
N PHE A 229 -36.74 -12.39 23.63
CA PHE A 229 -36.47 -13.14 24.85
C PHE A 229 -37.49 -14.28 25.08
N THR A 230 -38.78 -14.00 24.87
CA THR A 230 -39.83 -15.02 25.01
C THR A 230 -39.71 -16.05 23.88
N MET A 231 -39.49 -15.58 22.65
CA MET A 231 -39.37 -16.42 21.46
C MET A 231 -38.23 -17.44 21.55
N LEU A 232 -37.16 -17.21 22.32
CA LEU A 232 -36.12 -18.22 22.53
C LEU A 232 -36.68 -19.55 23.05
N SER A 233 -37.52 -19.50 24.08
CA SER A 233 -38.06 -20.72 24.71
C SER A 233 -39.30 -21.24 23.99
N GLU A 234 -40.11 -20.36 23.40
CA GLU A 234 -41.20 -20.73 22.51
C GLU A 234 -40.67 -21.49 21.29
N ASN A 235 -39.60 -21.01 20.65
CA ASN A 235 -39.02 -21.66 19.47
C ASN A 235 -38.46 -23.04 19.79
N GLN A 236 -37.72 -23.17 20.89
CA GLN A 236 -37.25 -24.48 21.33
C GLN A 236 -38.40 -25.46 21.54
N SER A 237 -39.43 -25.05 22.28
CA SER A 237 -40.59 -25.89 22.59
C SER A 237 -41.39 -26.25 21.34
N ASN A 238 -41.58 -25.29 20.44
CA ASN A 238 -42.35 -25.44 19.23
C ASN A 238 -41.66 -26.38 18.23
N ILE A 239 -40.38 -26.14 17.92
CA ILE A 239 -39.62 -26.99 17.01
C ILE A 239 -39.52 -28.42 17.57
N ASP A 240 -39.25 -28.60 18.88
CA ASP A 240 -39.25 -29.93 19.48
C ASP A 240 -40.61 -30.64 19.38
N ALA A 241 -41.72 -29.92 19.50
CA ALA A 241 -43.07 -30.48 19.43
C ALA A 241 -43.50 -30.85 17.99
N VAL A 242 -43.16 -30.01 17.00
CA VAL A 242 -43.60 -30.18 15.60
C VAL A 242 -42.64 -31.06 14.81
N ILE A 243 -41.33 -30.78 14.93
CA ILE A 243 -40.28 -31.44 14.13
C ILE A 243 -39.71 -32.64 14.88
N GLY A 244 -39.58 -32.55 16.20
CA GLY A 244 -38.92 -33.56 17.03
C GLY A 244 -37.42 -33.32 17.14
N SER A 245 -36.89 -33.34 18.37
CA SER A 245 -35.50 -32.96 18.66
C SER A 245 -34.44 -33.76 17.89
N SER A 246 -34.69 -35.00 17.48
CA SER A 246 -33.72 -35.79 16.69
C SER A 246 -33.56 -35.33 15.24
N ASN A 247 -34.50 -34.54 14.73
CA ASN A 247 -34.66 -34.30 13.30
C ASN A 247 -34.03 -32.98 12.83
N TYR A 248 -33.38 -32.25 13.73
CA TYR A 248 -32.66 -31.02 13.41
C TYR A 248 -31.44 -30.85 14.32
N ASP A 249 -30.50 -30.02 13.88
CA ASP A 249 -29.20 -29.82 14.50
C ASP A 249 -29.05 -28.40 15.08
N ILE A 250 -29.67 -27.43 14.41
CA ILE A 250 -29.83 -26.04 14.82
C ILE A 250 -31.25 -25.58 14.47
N GLY A 251 -31.85 -24.74 15.30
CA GLY A 251 -33.14 -24.13 15.04
C GLY A 251 -33.11 -22.63 15.31
N HIS A 252 -33.91 -21.90 14.54
CA HIS A 252 -33.97 -20.44 14.60
C HIS A 252 -35.37 -19.99 14.17
N VAL A 253 -35.84 -18.81 14.61
CA VAL A 253 -37.12 -18.24 14.17
C VAL A 253 -36.94 -16.83 13.61
N PHE A 254 -37.60 -16.57 12.48
CA PHE A 254 -37.73 -15.24 11.90
C PHE A 254 -39.07 -14.58 12.26
N SER A 255 -39.02 -13.29 12.58
CA SER A 255 -40.17 -12.47 12.98
C SER A 255 -40.10 -11.07 12.34
N THR A 256 -41.17 -10.29 12.49
CA THR A 256 -41.16 -8.85 12.09
C THR A 256 -40.84 -7.91 13.26
N GLY A 257 -40.54 -8.47 14.44
CA GLY A 257 -40.28 -7.72 15.66
C GLY A 257 -39.44 -8.53 16.64
N GLY A 258 -39.15 -7.95 17.81
CA GLY A 258 -38.42 -8.64 18.88
C GLY A 258 -36.89 -8.57 18.79
N GLY A 259 -36.33 -7.98 17.72
CA GLY A 259 -34.89 -7.77 17.56
C GLY A 259 -34.11 -9.06 17.29
N GLY A 260 -32.80 -9.02 17.53
CA GLY A 260 -31.93 -10.19 17.46
C GLY A 260 -31.63 -10.72 18.87
N ILE A 261 -31.74 -12.04 19.06
CA ILE A 261 -31.28 -12.68 20.30
C ILE A 261 -31.07 -14.19 20.10
N ALA A 262 -29.95 -14.69 20.60
CA ALA A 262 -29.64 -16.11 20.58
C ALA A 262 -28.93 -16.59 21.85
N SER A 263 -29.06 -17.89 22.13
CA SER A 263 -28.27 -18.54 23.15
C SER A 263 -26.89 -18.94 22.63
N LEU A 264 -25.89 -18.79 23.49
CA LEU A 264 -24.48 -18.96 23.13
C LEU A 264 -24.08 -20.43 23.08
N GLY A 265 -23.56 -20.91 21.96
CA GLY A 265 -23.01 -22.27 21.82
C GLY A 265 -24.05 -23.37 22.03
N VAL A 266 -25.06 -23.41 21.15
CA VAL A 266 -26.23 -24.30 21.29
C VAL A 266 -26.49 -25.37 20.22
N PRO A 267 -26.03 -25.28 18.95
CA PRO A 267 -26.17 -26.35 17.96
C PRO A 267 -25.76 -27.71 18.50
N CYS A 268 -26.44 -28.77 18.06
CA CYS A 268 -26.28 -30.14 18.57
C CYS A 268 -26.67 -30.37 20.04
N ARG A 269 -27.14 -29.37 20.79
CA ARG A 269 -27.52 -29.53 22.21
C ARG A 269 -29.04 -29.61 22.39
N ASN A 270 -29.54 -30.80 22.71
CA ASN A 270 -30.97 -31.04 22.92
C ASN A 270 -31.55 -30.10 24.00
N GLY A 271 -32.71 -29.51 23.72
CA GLY A 271 -33.37 -28.54 24.60
C GLY A 271 -32.77 -27.12 24.55
N LEU A 272 -31.73 -26.87 23.75
CA LEU A 272 -31.11 -25.55 23.58
C LEU A 272 -30.88 -25.16 22.11
N LYS A 273 -30.70 -26.13 21.22
CA LYS A 273 -30.29 -25.93 19.82
C LYS A 273 -31.26 -25.14 18.94
N ALA A 274 -32.49 -24.88 19.38
CA ALA A 274 -33.48 -24.03 18.71
C ALA A 274 -33.64 -22.63 19.34
N ARG A 275 -32.76 -22.25 20.26
CA ARG A 275 -32.81 -20.94 20.95
C ARG A 275 -32.09 -19.85 20.17
N GLY A 276 -32.65 -19.46 19.03
CA GLY A 276 -32.19 -18.34 18.21
C GLY A 276 -33.37 -17.62 17.56
N VAL A 277 -33.33 -16.30 17.55
CA VAL A 277 -34.38 -15.42 17.06
C VAL A 277 -33.77 -14.25 16.30
N THR A 278 -34.34 -13.95 15.15
CA THR A 278 -34.03 -12.74 14.39
C THR A 278 -35.31 -12.07 13.94
N GLY A 279 -35.49 -10.80 14.28
CA GLY A 279 -36.67 -10.03 13.92
C GLY A 279 -36.37 -8.59 13.56
N LEU A 280 -36.93 -8.16 12.43
CA LEU A 280 -36.82 -6.79 11.93
C LEU A 280 -38.14 -6.40 11.27
N PHE A 281 -38.55 -5.14 11.40
CA PHE A 281 -39.83 -4.67 10.84
C PHE A 281 -39.91 -4.84 9.31
N GLN A 282 -38.78 -4.70 8.62
CA GLN A 282 -38.61 -5.01 7.21
C GLN A 282 -37.51 -6.07 7.07
N PRO A 283 -37.84 -7.36 7.20
CA PRO A 283 -36.83 -8.42 7.27
C PRO A 283 -36.33 -8.81 5.86
N VAL A 284 -35.61 -7.89 5.21
CA VAL A 284 -35.04 -8.03 3.87
C VAL A 284 -33.68 -7.34 3.76
N GLY A 285 -32.87 -7.80 2.80
CA GLY A 285 -31.63 -7.12 2.42
C GLY A 285 -30.48 -7.36 3.40
N ASP A 286 -29.34 -6.74 3.10
CA ASP A 286 -28.08 -6.91 3.83
C ASP A 286 -28.18 -6.64 5.33
N PRO A 287 -28.86 -5.58 5.83
CA PRO A 287 -29.00 -5.39 7.27
C PRO A 287 -29.77 -6.52 7.96
N PHE A 288 -30.73 -7.16 7.29
CA PHE A 288 -31.40 -8.32 7.87
C PHE A 288 -30.49 -9.56 7.82
N ASP A 289 -29.91 -9.85 6.65
CA ASP A 289 -29.17 -11.09 6.41
C ASP A 289 -27.83 -11.14 7.15
N ILE A 290 -27.07 -10.04 7.14
CA ILE A 290 -25.71 -9.97 7.70
C ILE A 290 -25.71 -9.41 9.12
N ASP A 291 -26.27 -8.21 9.33
CA ASP A 291 -26.17 -7.55 10.65
C ASP A 291 -27.02 -8.25 11.73
N TYR A 292 -28.04 -9.02 11.34
CA TYR A 292 -28.91 -9.73 12.27
C TYR A 292 -28.80 -11.24 12.14
N VAL A 293 -29.18 -11.84 11.01
CA VAL A 293 -29.26 -13.31 10.94
C VAL A 293 -27.88 -13.95 11.12
N ALA A 294 -26.85 -13.49 10.41
CA ALA A 294 -25.50 -13.99 10.59
C ALA A 294 -24.94 -13.68 12.00
N HIS A 295 -25.27 -12.53 12.58
CA HIS A 295 -24.89 -12.17 13.95
C HIS A 295 -25.48 -13.15 14.98
N GLU A 296 -26.81 -13.31 14.97
CA GLU A 296 -27.51 -14.14 15.96
C GLU A 296 -27.20 -15.63 15.79
N MET A 297 -27.03 -16.09 14.55
CA MET A 297 -26.51 -17.45 14.32
C MET A 297 -25.06 -17.57 14.81
N GLY A 298 -24.24 -16.53 14.72
CA GLY A 298 -22.86 -16.51 15.24
C GLY A 298 -22.81 -16.77 16.76
N HIS A 299 -23.75 -16.19 17.51
CA HIS A 299 -23.96 -16.55 18.92
C HIS A 299 -24.34 -18.01 19.09
N GLN A 300 -25.25 -18.56 18.28
CA GLN A 300 -25.55 -19.99 18.34
C GLN A 300 -24.28 -20.82 18.16
N TRP A 301 -23.35 -20.41 17.30
CA TRP A 301 -22.04 -21.04 17.12
C TRP A 301 -20.98 -20.71 18.17
N GLY A 302 -21.31 -19.92 19.19
CA GLY A 302 -20.46 -19.67 20.36
C GLY A 302 -19.65 -18.37 20.32
N ALA A 303 -19.77 -17.54 19.29
CA ALA A 303 -19.09 -16.26 19.24
C ALA A 303 -19.69 -15.25 20.23
N ASN A 304 -18.84 -14.59 20.99
CA ASN A 304 -19.15 -13.40 21.77
C ASN A 304 -18.93 -12.13 20.94
N HIS A 305 -19.43 -11.01 21.46
CA HIS A 305 -19.19 -9.72 20.83
C HIS A 305 -17.70 -9.30 20.90
N PRO A 306 -17.13 -8.78 19.81
CA PRO A 306 -15.76 -8.31 19.76
C PRO A 306 -15.60 -6.82 20.07
N PHE A 307 -16.67 -6.04 20.25
CA PHE A 307 -16.58 -4.59 20.45
C PHE A 307 -16.17 -4.16 21.87
N ASN A 308 -15.53 -2.99 21.99
CA ASN A 308 -15.04 -2.43 23.25
C ASN A 308 -15.70 -1.10 23.68
N GLY A 309 -16.77 -0.69 22.99
CA GLY A 309 -17.55 0.51 23.28
C GLY A 309 -18.42 0.43 24.54
N THR A 310 -18.97 1.58 24.92
CA THR A 310 -19.79 1.79 26.13
C THR A 310 -20.98 2.74 25.94
N ALA A 311 -21.22 3.22 24.71
CA ALA A 311 -22.34 4.12 24.37
C ALA A 311 -23.43 3.41 23.56
N GLY A 312 -24.66 3.93 23.57
CA GLY A 312 -25.79 3.31 22.85
C GLY A 312 -26.03 1.86 23.29
N ASN A 313 -26.22 0.96 22.32
CA ASN A 313 -26.41 -0.48 22.58
C ASN A 313 -25.13 -1.20 23.02
N CYS A 314 -23.93 -0.58 22.89
CA CYS A 314 -22.72 -1.12 23.50
C CYS A 314 -22.71 -0.98 25.04
N SER A 315 -23.64 -0.19 25.62
CA SER A 315 -23.84 -0.08 27.07
C SER A 315 -24.68 -1.24 27.61
N GLY A 316 -24.96 -1.26 28.92
CA GLY A 316 -26.00 -2.15 29.48
C GLY A 316 -25.63 -3.63 29.63
N GLY A 317 -24.36 -4.01 29.45
CA GLY A 317 -23.86 -5.36 29.70
C GLY A 317 -23.65 -6.22 28.45
N ASN A 318 -23.88 -5.68 27.26
CA ASN A 318 -23.66 -6.41 26.00
C ASN A 318 -22.17 -6.63 25.69
N ARG A 319 -21.27 -5.79 26.21
CA ARG A 319 -19.82 -5.95 26.00
C ARG A 319 -19.27 -7.21 26.68
N ASN A 320 -18.54 -8.05 25.95
CA ASN A 320 -17.75 -9.15 26.51
C ASN A 320 -16.27 -8.77 26.65
N ALA A 321 -15.77 -8.69 27.89
CA ALA A 321 -14.41 -8.21 28.16
C ALA A 321 -13.29 -9.12 27.63
N SER A 322 -13.51 -10.43 27.53
CA SER A 322 -12.50 -11.39 27.09
C SER A 322 -12.35 -11.46 25.57
N THR A 323 -13.26 -10.84 24.83
CA THR A 323 -13.26 -10.84 23.35
C THR A 323 -13.29 -9.43 22.76
N ALA A 324 -13.27 -8.37 23.59
CA ALA A 324 -13.40 -6.97 23.17
C ALA A 324 -12.14 -6.40 22.45
N TYR A 325 -11.84 -6.95 21.27
CA TYR A 325 -10.69 -6.60 20.42
C TYR A 325 -10.95 -5.44 19.44
N GLU A 326 -12.20 -5.09 19.17
CA GLU A 326 -12.55 -4.01 18.26
C GLU A 326 -12.87 -2.69 19.01
N PRO A 327 -12.38 -1.53 18.55
CA PRO A 327 -12.69 -0.24 19.17
C PRO A 327 -14.17 0.16 18.99
N GLY A 328 -14.73 0.92 19.94
CA GLY A 328 -16.06 1.53 19.76
C GLY A 328 -17.16 0.50 19.51
N SER A 329 -17.99 0.74 18.49
CA SER A 329 -19.02 -0.21 18.04
C SER A 329 -18.49 -1.52 17.47
N GLY A 330 -17.20 -1.56 17.11
CA GLY A 330 -16.64 -2.50 16.15
C GLY A 330 -17.21 -2.35 14.74
N SER A 331 -16.74 -3.23 13.86
CA SER A 331 -16.95 -3.20 12.41
C SER A 331 -17.36 -4.54 11.82
N THR A 332 -17.06 -5.67 12.47
CA THR A 332 -17.35 -7.02 11.93
C THR A 332 -18.74 -7.55 12.32
N ILE A 333 -19.16 -8.69 11.73
CA ILE A 333 -20.52 -9.27 11.91
C ILE A 333 -20.92 -9.40 13.38
N MET A 334 -20.03 -9.85 14.26
CA MET A 334 -20.37 -10.06 15.67
C MET A 334 -20.31 -8.77 16.50
N ALA A 335 -19.92 -7.65 15.90
CA ALA A 335 -19.89 -6.34 16.53
C ALA A 335 -21.25 -5.65 16.46
N TYR A 336 -21.34 -4.43 17.00
CA TYR A 336 -22.55 -3.61 17.06
C TYR A 336 -22.43 -2.39 16.14
N ALA A 337 -21.92 -2.61 14.93
CA ALA A 337 -21.79 -1.57 13.92
C ALA A 337 -23.10 -0.77 13.78
N GLY A 338 -23.01 0.56 13.81
CA GLY A 338 -24.17 1.45 13.66
C GLY A 338 -25.02 1.70 14.90
N ILE A 339 -24.86 0.94 15.99
CA ILE A 339 -25.86 0.95 17.08
C ILE A 339 -25.33 1.39 18.46
N CYS A 340 -24.10 1.90 18.52
CA CYS A 340 -23.42 2.39 19.72
C CYS A 340 -23.32 3.92 19.81
N GLY A 341 -24.16 4.65 19.07
CA GLY A 341 -24.28 6.11 19.15
C GLY A 341 -23.00 6.83 18.72
N SER A 342 -22.47 7.72 19.56
CA SER A 342 -21.26 8.51 19.24
C SER A 342 -19.98 7.69 19.10
N GLN A 343 -20.02 6.39 19.41
CA GLN A 343 -18.89 5.47 19.28
C GLN A 343 -19.00 4.57 18.04
N ASN A 344 -19.96 4.82 17.16
CA ASN A 344 -20.10 4.12 15.89
C ASN A 344 -18.89 4.34 14.99
N LEU A 345 -18.32 3.24 14.49
CA LEU A 345 -17.24 3.24 13.50
C LEU A 345 -17.77 3.29 12.06
N GLN A 346 -18.91 2.65 11.82
CA GLN A 346 -19.63 2.56 10.56
C GLN A 346 -21.11 2.27 10.83
N SER A 347 -21.95 2.31 9.80
CA SER A 347 -23.41 2.15 9.94
C SER A 347 -23.88 0.70 9.95
N ASN A 348 -23.23 -0.19 9.20
CA ASN A 348 -23.57 -1.62 9.08
C ASN A 348 -22.28 -2.43 9.22
N SER A 349 -22.34 -3.71 9.56
CA SER A 349 -21.15 -4.54 9.73
C SER A 349 -20.51 -4.85 8.37
N ASP A 350 -19.21 -5.10 8.34
CA ASP A 350 -18.54 -5.76 7.23
C ASP A 350 -18.84 -7.27 7.27
N ASP A 351 -19.01 -7.93 6.12
CA ASP A 351 -19.55 -9.29 5.99
C ASP A 351 -18.46 -10.36 6.13
N TYR A 352 -17.69 -10.26 7.22
CA TYR A 352 -16.75 -11.27 7.68
C TYR A 352 -16.69 -11.30 9.21
N PHE A 353 -16.18 -12.40 9.75
CA PHE A 353 -15.97 -12.53 11.19
C PHE A 353 -14.59 -12.00 11.60
N HIS A 354 -14.53 -11.19 12.65
CA HIS A 354 -13.27 -10.84 13.32
C HIS A 354 -12.54 -12.12 13.75
N GLY A 355 -11.21 -12.10 13.80
CA GLY A 355 -10.40 -13.27 14.17
C GLY A 355 -10.86 -13.98 15.45
N ILE A 356 -11.28 -13.24 16.49
CA ILE A 356 -11.77 -13.85 17.74
C ILE A 356 -13.10 -14.60 17.58
N SER A 357 -14.01 -14.05 16.77
CA SER A 357 -15.29 -14.69 16.49
C SER A 357 -15.08 -15.95 15.66
N PHE A 358 -14.15 -15.92 14.71
CA PHE A 358 -13.66 -17.10 14.02
C PHE A 358 -13.12 -18.15 15.01
N ASP A 359 -12.25 -17.76 15.96
CA ASP A 359 -11.67 -18.70 16.92
C ASP A 359 -12.74 -19.39 17.77
N GLU A 360 -13.71 -18.64 18.30
CA GLU A 360 -14.81 -19.19 19.11
C GLU A 360 -15.72 -20.11 18.30
N MET A 361 -16.10 -19.72 17.09
CA MET A 361 -16.99 -20.52 16.24
C MET A 361 -16.32 -21.80 15.75
N VAL A 362 -15.04 -21.72 15.36
CA VAL A 362 -14.27 -22.90 14.93
C VAL A 362 -13.99 -23.80 16.13
N ALA A 363 -13.62 -23.26 17.30
CA ALA A 363 -13.47 -24.06 18.51
C ALA A 363 -14.76 -24.83 18.86
N TYR A 364 -15.91 -24.15 18.81
CA TYR A 364 -17.17 -24.78 19.12
C TYR A 364 -17.57 -25.86 18.11
N SER A 365 -17.50 -25.54 16.82
CA SER A 365 -17.96 -26.43 15.73
C SER A 365 -17.01 -27.60 15.46
N THR A 366 -15.74 -27.52 15.86
CA THR A 366 -14.73 -28.56 15.57
C THR A 366 -14.29 -29.36 16.79
N LEU A 367 -14.25 -28.75 17.99
CA LEU A 367 -13.65 -29.34 19.19
C LEU A 367 -14.60 -29.39 20.40
N SER A 368 -15.80 -28.81 20.33
CA SER A 368 -16.83 -28.89 21.38
C SER A 368 -18.09 -29.62 20.87
N SER A 369 -19.19 -29.48 21.61
CA SER A 369 -20.49 -30.09 21.35
C SER A 369 -21.06 -29.80 19.95
N GLY A 370 -20.72 -28.65 19.35
CA GLY A 370 -21.15 -28.28 18.00
C GLY A 370 -20.64 -29.23 16.90
N ASN A 371 -19.61 -30.03 17.17
CA ASN A 371 -19.12 -31.05 16.23
C ASN A 371 -19.96 -32.35 16.27
N GLY A 372 -20.77 -32.56 17.30
CA GLY A 372 -21.38 -33.85 17.61
C GLY A 372 -22.52 -34.31 16.69
N CYS A 373 -23.11 -33.40 15.92
CA CYS A 373 -24.22 -33.70 15.00
C CYS A 373 -23.93 -33.35 13.53
N ALA A 374 -22.74 -32.80 13.24
CA ALA A 374 -22.37 -32.37 11.90
C ALA A 374 -22.21 -33.55 10.94
N VAL A 375 -22.67 -33.37 9.70
CA VAL A 375 -22.22 -34.20 8.58
C VAL A 375 -20.94 -33.58 8.01
N ILE A 376 -19.81 -34.26 8.23
CA ILE A 376 -18.48 -33.77 7.85
C ILE A 376 -18.08 -34.34 6.49
N THR A 377 -17.77 -33.46 5.54
CA THR A 377 -17.28 -33.83 4.20
C THR A 377 -15.96 -33.13 3.91
N SER A 378 -15.11 -33.74 3.08
CA SER A 378 -13.88 -33.06 2.62
C SER A 378 -14.24 -32.03 1.55
N THR A 379 -13.67 -30.83 1.66
CA THR A 379 -13.78 -29.78 0.64
C THR A 379 -12.83 -30.01 -0.53
N GLY A 380 -11.81 -30.86 -0.34
CA GLY A 380 -10.69 -30.98 -1.26
C GLY A 380 -9.84 -29.71 -1.35
N ASN A 381 -9.91 -28.85 -0.32
CA ASN A 381 -9.15 -27.63 -0.17
C ASN A 381 -8.05 -27.78 0.89
N SER A 382 -6.97 -27.03 0.74
CA SER A 382 -5.90 -26.91 1.74
C SER A 382 -6.02 -25.59 2.51
N VAL A 383 -5.29 -25.49 3.61
CA VAL A 383 -5.28 -24.27 4.42
C VAL A 383 -4.15 -23.35 3.94
N PRO A 384 -4.39 -22.03 3.82
CA PRO A 384 -3.33 -21.04 3.63
C PRO A 384 -2.30 -21.06 4.78
N ILE A 385 -1.02 -21.13 4.43
CA ILE A 385 0.08 -21.03 5.40
C ILE A 385 0.45 -19.54 5.51
N VAL A 386 0.26 -18.95 6.69
CA VAL A 386 0.43 -17.51 6.93
C VAL A 386 1.65 -17.23 7.78
N ASN A 387 2.31 -16.09 7.53
CA ASN A 387 3.44 -15.60 8.31
C ASN A 387 3.30 -14.09 8.52
N ALA A 388 3.23 -13.67 9.78
CA ALA A 388 3.05 -12.27 10.20
C ALA A 388 4.34 -11.44 10.15
N GLY A 389 5.49 -12.08 9.93
CA GLY A 389 6.81 -11.48 10.00
C GLY A 389 7.42 -11.56 11.41
N THR A 390 8.58 -10.92 11.59
CA THR A 390 9.30 -10.93 12.87
C THR A 390 8.88 -9.74 13.73
N GLY A 391 8.30 -10.00 14.90
CA GLY A 391 7.95 -8.98 15.90
C GLY A 391 9.06 -8.63 16.89
N GLY A 392 8.69 -8.05 18.03
CA GLY A 392 9.56 -7.76 19.16
C GLY A 392 10.35 -6.45 19.06
N PHE A 393 10.17 -5.67 17.99
CA PHE A 393 10.76 -4.35 17.86
C PHE A 393 10.01 -3.31 18.71
N VAL A 394 10.57 -2.09 18.81
CA VAL A 394 9.97 -0.97 19.52
C VAL A 394 9.74 0.18 18.54
N ILE A 395 8.55 0.78 18.54
CA ILE A 395 8.21 1.94 17.71
C ILE A 395 8.01 3.21 18.56
N PRO A 396 8.27 4.41 18.00
CA PRO A 396 7.97 5.69 18.66
C PRO A 396 6.46 5.95 18.79
N ILE A 397 6.07 6.78 19.78
CA ILE A 397 4.68 7.26 19.90
C ILE A 397 4.30 8.19 18.73
N ASN A 398 3.00 8.32 18.47
CA ASN A 398 2.41 9.23 17.49
C ASN A 398 3.03 9.13 16.08
N THR A 399 3.49 7.94 15.69
CA THR A 399 4.21 7.71 14.43
C THR A 399 3.51 6.62 13.62
N PRO A 400 3.20 6.85 12.34
CA PRO A 400 2.66 5.83 11.43
C PRO A 400 3.55 4.59 11.30
N PHE A 401 2.93 3.45 11.01
CA PHE A 401 3.65 2.22 10.73
C PHE A 401 2.91 1.33 9.73
N SER A 402 3.65 0.42 9.07
CA SER A 402 3.09 -0.55 8.14
C SER A 402 3.50 -1.96 8.53
N LEU A 403 2.53 -2.86 8.63
CA LEU A 403 2.77 -4.28 8.84
C LEU A 403 2.63 -5.00 7.50
N THR A 404 3.58 -5.88 7.19
CA THR A 404 3.58 -6.68 5.96
C THR A 404 3.81 -8.14 6.33
N GLY A 405 2.83 -8.98 6.04
CA GLY A 405 2.93 -10.43 6.20
C GLY A 405 3.14 -11.13 4.87
N SER A 406 2.99 -12.44 4.87
CA SER A 406 2.94 -13.26 3.66
C SER A 406 2.04 -14.46 3.89
N ALA A 407 1.52 -15.04 2.82
CA ALA A 407 0.90 -16.35 2.88
C ALA A 407 1.16 -17.13 1.59
N THR A 408 1.10 -18.46 1.68
CA THR A 408 1.10 -19.37 0.53
C THR A 408 -0.08 -20.30 0.61
N ASP A 409 -0.77 -20.48 -0.51
CA ASP A 409 -1.86 -21.44 -0.63
C ASP A 409 -1.38 -22.69 -1.39
N PRO A 410 -1.51 -23.91 -0.82
CA PRO A 410 -1.09 -25.15 -1.48
C PRO A 410 -1.86 -25.49 -2.77
N ASP A 411 -3.09 -24.99 -2.92
CA ASP A 411 -3.96 -25.21 -4.08
C ASP A 411 -3.73 -24.19 -5.21
N GLY A 412 -3.02 -23.09 -4.94
CA GLY A 412 -2.75 -22.01 -5.89
C GLY A 412 -3.94 -21.04 -6.07
N ASP A 413 -4.83 -21.00 -5.08
CA ASP A 413 -5.96 -20.10 -5.01
C ASP A 413 -5.49 -18.69 -4.58
N PRO A 414 -6.05 -17.61 -5.16
CA PRO A 414 -5.67 -16.25 -4.79
C PRO A 414 -6.22 -15.89 -3.41
N MET A 415 -5.44 -15.18 -2.61
CA MET A 415 -5.80 -14.88 -1.23
C MET A 415 -6.20 -13.42 -1.01
N THR A 416 -7.03 -13.22 0.01
CA THR A 416 -7.29 -11.93 0.63
C THR A 416 -6.80 -11.93 2.08
N TYR A 417 -6.45 -10.75 2.59
CA TYR A 417 -5.76 -10.56 3.87
C TYR A 417 -6.49 -9.53 4.72
N CYS A 418 -6.62 -9.81 6.01
CA CYS A 418 -7.00 -8.85 7.04
C CYS A 418 -5.87 -8.72 8.04
N TRP A 419 -5.53 -7.48 8.41
CA TRP A 419 -4.71 -7.20 9.59
C TRP A 419 -5.62 -6.65 10.68
N GLU A 420 -5.66 -7.27 11.85
CA GLU A 420 -6.58 -6.92 12.95
C GLU A 420 -5.79 -6.70 14.24
N GLN A 421 -6.13 -5.68 15.02
CA GLN A 421 -5.53 -5.52 16.35
C GLN A 421 -6.08 -6.59 17.29
N PHE A 422 -5.19 -7.25 18.02
CA PHE A 422 -5.47 -8.37 18.92
C PHE A 422 -5.10 -8.03 20.37
N ASP A 423 -5.38 -6.79 20.79
CA ASP A 423 -5.21 -6.32 22.15
C ASP A 423 -6.54 -6.26 22.92
N LEU A 424 -6.54 -6.78 24.15
CA LEU A 424 -7.61 -6.55 25.12
C LEU A 424 -7.25 -5.39 26.05
N GLY A 425 -8.26 -4.64 26.48
CA GLY A 425 -8.06 -3.57 27.44
C GLY A 425 -9.34 -3.02 28.06
N PRO A 426 -9.21 -1.90 28.80
CA PRO A 426 -10.35 -1.22 29.42
C PRO A 426 -11.42 -0.82 28.39
N ALA A 427 -12.69 -0.96 28.77
CA ALA A 427 -13.81 -0.44 27.98
C ALA A 427 -13.76 1.11 27.93
N GLY A 428 -14.16 1.71 26.82
CA GLY A 428 -14.17 3.17 26.74
C GLY A 428 -14.47 3.74 25.36
N SER A 429 -14.35 5.07 25.27
CA SER A 429 -14.52 5.78 24.00
C SER A 429 -13.35 5.45 23.05
N PRO A 430 -13.62 5.10 21.78
CA PRO A 430 -12.57 4.90 20.78
C PRO A 430 -11.79 6.19 20.47
N THR A 431 -12.27 7.37 20.89
CA THR A 431 -11.58 8.66 20.72
C THR A 431 -10.67 9.04 21.88
N SER A 432 -10.69 8.29 22.98
CA SER A 432 -9.86 8.55 24.17
C SER A 432 -9.50 7.22 24.85
N PRO A 433 -8.74 6.35 24.15
CA PRO A 433 -8.35 5.05 24.68
C PRO A 433 -7.44 5.18 25.90
N SER A 434 -7.46 4.17 26.77
CA SER A 434 -6.57 4.07 27.93
C SER A 434 -6.05 2.64 28.09
N GLY A 435 -4.88 2.47 28.71
CA GLY A 435 -4.22 1.17 28.83
C GLY A 435 -4.03 0.51 27.46
N ASN A 436 -4.32 -0.78 27.36
CA ASN A 436 -4.26 -1.53 26.10
C ASN A 436 -5.62 -1.63 25.37
N ALA A 437 -6.55 -0.69 25.61
CA ALA A 437 -7.81 -0.67 24.84
C ALA A 437 -7.51 -0.67 23.32
N PRO A 438 -8.26 -1.43 22.50
CA PRO A 438 -8.05 -1.44 21.05
C PRO A 438 -8.26 -0.05 20.45
N ILE A 439 -7.44 0.30 19.47
CA ILE A 439 -7.35 1.63 18.84
C ILE A 439 -7.35 1.59 17.31
N PHE A 440 -7.20 0.41 16.71
CA PHE A 440 -7.29 0.16 15.28
C PHE A 440 -8.47 -0.77 14.99
N ARG A 441 -9.37 -0.33 14.13
CA ARG A 441 -10.55 -1.08 13.69
C ARG A 441 -10.18 -2.14 12.67
N SER A 442 -11.09 -3.08 12.42
CA SER A 442 -10.94 -4.02 11.32
C SER A 442 -11.45 -3.40 10.00
N PHE A 443 -11.02 -3.98 8.88
CA PHE A 443 -11.44 -3.59 7.53
C PHE A 443 -11.55 -4.84 6.65
N ASP A 444 -12.38 -4.72 5.61
CA ASP A 444 -12.56 -5.75 4.59
C ASP A 444 -11.25 -6.42 4.13
N PRO A 445 -11.26 -7.76 3.92
CA PRO A 445 -10.13 -8.47 3.34
C PRO A 445 -9.72 -7.90 1.97
N VAL A 446 -8.42 -7.64 1.77
CA VAL A 446 -7.86 -7.10 0.52
C VAL A 446 -6.77 -8.01 -0.04
N THR A 447 -6.40 -7.86 -1.31
CA THR A 447 -5.36 -8.71 -1.94
C THR A 447 -3.93 -8.38 -1.52
N THR A 448 -3.71 -7.27 -0.82
CA THR A 448 -2.39 -6.87 -0.33
C THR A 448 -2.14 -7.41 1.07
N PRO A 449 -1.00 -8.08 1.35
CA PRO A 449 -0.65 -8.52 2.69
C PRO A 449 -0.08 -7.40 3.57
N THR A 450 -0.06 -6.16 3.07
CA THR A 450 0.41 -4.97 3.80
C THR A 450 -0.76 -4.10 4.24
N ARG A 451 -0.79 -3.73 5.53
CA ARG A 451 -1.68 -2.69 6.07
C ARG A 451 -0.87 -1.56 6.70
N THR A 452 -1.28 -0.33 6.41
CA THR A 452 -0.75 0.90 7.02
C THR A 452 -1.68 1.38 8.13
N PHE A 453 -1.08 1.84 9.23
CA PHE A 453 -1.76 2.28 10.45
C PHE A 453 -1.37 3.73 10.79
N PRO A 454 -2.34 4.67 10.81
CA PRO A 454 -3.71 4.53 10.31
C PRO A 454 -3.72 4.33 8.78
N LYS A 455 -4.90 4.06 8.18
CA LYS A 455 -5.05 3.96 6.71
C LYS A 455 -4.26 5.05 5.98
N LEU A 456 -3.58 4.69 4.89
CA LEU A 456 -2.73 5.61 4.12
C LEU A 456 -3.48 6.89 3.72
N SER A 457 -4.76 6.79 3.35
CA SER A 457 -5.61 7.94 3.03
C SER A 457 -5.75 8.93 4.19
N ASN A 458 -5.70 8.49 5.45
CA ASN A 458 -5.73 9.36 6.61
C ASN A 458 -4.41 10.12 6.77
N ILE A 459 -3.28 9.43 6.57
CA ILE A 459 -1.94 10.03 6.61
C ILE A 459 -1.82 11.11 5.53
N LEU A 460 -2.16 10.79 4.28
CA LEU A 460 -2.00 11.72 3.15
C LEU A 460 -2.91 12.96 3.26
N ASN A 461 -4.11 12.80 3.82
CA ASN A 461 -5.08 13.88 4.03
C ASN A 461 -4.88 14.62 5.37
N ASN A 462 -3.90 14.24 6.19
CA ASN A 462 -3.70 14.76 7.55
C ASN A 462 -4.97 14.70 8.41
N SER A 463 -5.73 13.62 8.27
CA SER A 463 -7.02 13.43 8.92
C SER A 463 -6.99 12.25 9.89
N SER A 464 -7.90 12.26 10.86
CA SER A 464 -8.11 11.12 11.74
C SER A 464 -9.49 10.50 11.49
N THR A 465 -9.61 9.20 11.75
CA THR A 465 -10.87 8.47 11.72
C THR A 465 -11.04 7.74 13.04
N ILE A 466 -12.27 7.68 13.53
CA ILE A 466 -12.57 6.98 14.78
C ILE A 466 -12.16 5.51 14.64
N GLY A 467 -11.44 4.98 15.63
CA GLY A 467 -10.89 3.63 15.58
C GLY A 467 -9.65 3.50 14.69
N GLU A 468 -8.96 4.60 14.34
CA GLU A 468 -7.66 4.59 13.64
C GLU A 468 -6.73 5.61 14.32
N ILE A 469 -6.40 5.39 15.61
CA ILE A 469 -5.63 6.35 16.41
C ILE A 469 -4.20 5.87 16.63
N LEU A 470 -3.23 6.75 16.33
CA LEU A 470 -1.84 6.49 16.66
C LEU A 470 -1.62 6.47 18.18
N PRO A 471 -0.88 5.49 18.72
CA PRO A 471 -0.59 5.43 20.15
C PRO A 471 0.15 6.67 20.65
N SER A 472 -0.38 7.35 21.66
CA SER A 472 0.22 8.56 22.24
C SER A 472 1.02 8.33 23.54
N TYR A 473 1.10 7.08 23.98
CA TYR A 473 1.79 6.66 25.20
C TYR A 473 2.36 5.24 25.03
N SER A 474 3.25 4.84 25.94
CA SER A 474 3.85 3.51 25.90
C SER A 474 2.82 2.42 26.13
N ARG A 475 2.78 1.44 25.23
CA ARG A 475 1.86 0.30 25.29
C ARG A 475 2.37 -0.82 24.39
N ASP A 476 1.90 -2.03 24.65
CA ASP A 476 2.08 -3.12 23.70
C ASP A 476 1.01 -3.06 22.62
N LEU A 477 1.37 -3.59 21.44
CA LEU A 477 0.47 -3.81 20.33
C LEU A 477 0.62 -5.24 19.84
N ASN A 478 -0.50 -5.93 19.75
CA ASN A 478 -0.61 -7.26 19.18
C ASN A 478 -1.49 -7.16 17.92
N PHE A 479 -1.06 -7.82 16.85
CA PHE A 479 -1.80 -7.84 15.59
C PHE A 479 -1.87 -9.26 15.04
N ARG A 480 -2.99 -9.58 14.41
CA ARG A 480 -3.21 -10.81 13.67
C ARG A 480 -3.29 -10.50 12.18
N ILE A 481 -2.60 -11.28 11.36
CA ILE A 481 -2.88 -11.37 9.92
C ILE A 481 -3.68 -12.63 9.66
N THR A 482 -4.83 -12.49 9.00
CA THR A 482 -5.69 -13.59 8.58
C THR A 482 -5.73 -13.64 7.07
N ALA A 483 -5.41 -14.79 6.46
CA ALA A 483 -5.49 -15.02 5.02
C ALA A 483 -6.65 -15.96 4.69
N ARG A 484 -7.41 -15.61 3.65
CA ARG A 484 -8.54 -16.41 3.11
C ARG A 484 -8.26 -16.73 1.66
N ASP A 485 -8.41 -17.98 1.24
CA ASP A 485 -8.28 -18.38 -0.18
C ASP A 485 -9.53 -18.11 -1.03
N ASN A 486 -10.64 -17.76 -0.39
CA ASN A 486 -11.94 -17.46 -1.01
C ASN A 486 -12.50 -18.59 -1.89
N ARG A 487 -12.11 -19.84 -1.65
CA ARG A 487 -12.62 -20.99 -2.39
C ARG A 487 -14.08 -21.25 -2.07
N SER A 488 -14.93 -21.25 -3.10
CA SER A 488 -16.37 -21.48 -2.95
C SER A 488 -16.66 -22.92 -2.51
N GLY A 489 -17.52 -23.06 -1.50
CA GLY A 489 -17.93 -24.34 -0.95
C GLY A 489 -17.13 -24.85 0.25
N GLY A 490 -16.28 -24.01 0.84
CA GLY A 490 -15.46 -24.32 2.02
C GLY A 490 -14.11 -23.61 1.94
N GLY A 491 -14.10 -22.32 2.24
CA GLY A 491 -12.90 -21.47 2.14
C GLY A 491 -11.86 -21.85 3.20
N GLY A 492 -10.60 -21.87 2.78
CA GLY A 492 -9.45 -22.04 3.65
C GLY A 492 -9.12 -20.72 4.34
N VAL A 493 -8.98 -20.80 5.67
CA VAL A 493 -8.60 -19.67 6.52
C VAL A 493 -7.42 -20.08 7.37
N GLY A 494 -6.33 -19.33 7.26
CA GLY A 494 -5.15 -19.43 8.12
C GLY A 494 -4.79 -18.07 8.70
N PHE A 495 -4.00 -18.03 9.76
CA PHE A 495 -3.57 -16.78 10.38
C PHE A 495 -2.21 -16.94 11.06
N ASP A 496 -1.60 -15.81 11.38
CA ASP A 496 -0.43 -15.70 12.24
C ASP A 496 -0.47 -14.37 13.00
N GLU A 497 0.28 -14.26 14.10
CA GLU A 497 0.26 -13.10 14.99
C GLU A 497 1.65 -12.49 15.17
N ILE A 498 1.68 -11.16 15.36
CA ILE A 498 2.89 -10.39 15.63
C ILE A 498 2.64 -9.45 16.81
N SER A 499 3.66 -9.28 17.65
CA SER A 499 3.62 -8.36 18.78
C SER A 499 4.83 -7.46 18.80
N PHE A 500 4.65 -6.23 19.26
CA PHE A 500 5.71 -5.23 19.42
C PHE A 500 5.28 -4.15 20.41
N THR A 501 6.20 -3.29 20.82
CA THR A 501 5.93 -2.28 21.85
C THR A 501 6.04 -0.86 21.27
N VAL A 502 5.19 0.03 21.75
CA VAL A 502 5.31 1.48 21.55
C VAL A 502 6.00 2.08 22.77
N SER A 503 6.96 2.98 22.55
CA SER A 503 7.65 3.68 23.64
C SER A 503 7.53 5.19 23.53
N ASN A 504 7.12 5.84 24.62
CA ASN A 504 7.14 7.29 24.77
C ASN A 504 8.54 7.88 25.03
N ALA A 505 9.59 7.06 25.02
CA ALA A 505 10.98 7.53 25.06
C ALA A 505 11.42 8.16 23.72
N ALA A 506 10.69 7.91 22.63
CA ALA A 506 10.91 8.47 21.30
C ALA A 506 9.59 8.85 20.63
N GLY A 507 9.65 9.78 19.68
CA GLY A 507 8.52 10.21 18.86
C GLY A 507 7.92 11.57 19.23
N PRO A 508 7.09 12.16 18.34
CA PRO A 508 6.77 11.65 17.00
C PRO A 508 7.95 11.77 16.02
N PHE A 509 8.16 10.75 15.19
CA PHE A 509 9.10 10.81 14.07
C PHE A 509 8.42 11.54 12.91
N LEU A 510 9.03 12.62 12.40
CA LEU A 510 8.35 13.54 11.46
C LEU A 510 9.26 14.02 10.33
N VAL A 511 8.80 13.93 9.08
CA VAL A 511 9.40 14.61 7.93
C VAL A 511 9.21 16.11 8.10
N THR A 512 10.31 16.88 8.08
CA THR A 512 10.27 18.34 8.27
C THR A 512 10.52 19.11 6.97
N TYR A 513 11.26 18.56 6.02
CA TYR A 513 11.43 19.16 4.70
C TYR A 513 11.71 18.12 3.59
N PRO A 514 11.13 18.29 2.38
CA PRO A 514 10.04 19.22 2.03
C PRO A 514 8.73 18.85 2.72
N ASN A 515 8.05 19.83 3.31
CA ASN A 515 6.78 19.62 4.01
C ASN A 515 5.77 20.78 3.83
N THR A 516 5.99 21.60 2.80
CA THR A 516 5.14 22.73 2.42
C THR A 516 4.98 22.76 0.91
N SER A 517 4.05 23.57 0.40
CA SER A 517 3.86 23.79 -1.04
C SER A 517 5.02 24.62 -1.61
N VAL A 518 6.18 23.99 -1.82
CA VAL A 518 7.37 24.57 -2.42
C VAL A 518 7.58 24.03 -3.83
N ILE A 519 8.22 24.82 -4.70
CA ILE A 519 8.62 24.41 -6.04
C ILE A 519 10.14 24.17 -5.99
N ILE A 520 10.56 22.97 -6.38
CA ILE A 520 11.97 22.56 -6.40
C ILE A 520 12.30 22.11 -7.82
N PRO A 521 13.29 22.72 -8.48
CA PRO A 521 13.76 22.22 -9.77
C PRO A 521 14.32 20.79 -9.63
N GLY A 522 13.98 19.92 -10.57
CA GLY A 522 14.59 18.61 -10.73
C GLY A 522 16.08 18.74 -11.03
N ASN A 523 16.82 17.66 -10.81
CA ASN A 523 18.28 17.65 -10.81
C ASN A 523 18.85 18.76 -9.91
N ASN A 524 18.35 18.86 -8.68
CA ASN A 524 18.90 19.76 -7.68
C ASN A 524 19.21 18.98 -6.41
N PHE A 525 20.34 19.28 -5.78
CA PHE A 525 20.60 18.78 -4.43
C PHE A 525 19.72 19.50 -3.42
N ILE A 526 19.03 18.73 -2.58
CA ILE A 526 18.24 19.24 -1.46
C ILE A 526 18.61 18.51 -0.18
N ASP A 527 18.53 19.23 0.93
CA ASP A 527 18.61 18.64 2.27
C ASP A 527 17.22 18.15 2.67
N VAL A 528 16.96 16.85 2.53
CA VAL A 528 15.76 16.24 3.10
C VAL A 528 15.99 16.14 4.61
N THR A 529 15.07 16.68 5.41
CA THR A 529 15.22 16.71 6.87
C THR A 529 14.03 16.11 7.59
N TRP A 530 14.29 15.57 8.78
CA TRP A 530 13.30 14.97 9.66
C TRP A 530 13.67 15.13 11.13
N ASP A 531 12.66 15.09 11.99
CA ASP A 531 12.85 14.99 13.43
C ASP A 531 13.14 13.53 13.78
N VAL A 532 14.40 13.24 14.13
CA VAL A 532 14.85 11.91 14.58
C VAL A 532 14.08 11.48 15.83
N ALA A 533 13.69 12.42 16.69
CA ALA A 533 12.86 12.19 17.86
C ALA A 533 13.32 11.01 18.76
N ASN A 534 14.63 10.88 19.00
CA ASN A 534 15.29 9.78 19.74
C ASN A 534 15.09 8.37 19.17
N THR A 535 14.58 8.21 17.95
CA THR A 535 14.38 6.88 17.33
C THR A 535 15.69 6.14 17.05
N ASN A 536 16.80 6.85 16.91
CA ASN A 536 18.13 6.27 16.73
C ASN A 536 18.78 5.77 18.04
N ALA A 537 18.18 6.07 19.20
CA ALA A 537 18.66 5.61 20.50
C ALA A 537 17.79 4.48 21.06
N ALA A 538 18.29 3.80 22.09
CA ALA A 538 17.49 2.84 22.85
C ALA A 538 16.24 3.52 23.44
N PRO A 539 15.05 2.87 23.42
CA PRO A 539 14.85 1.46 23.08
C PRO A 539 14.56 1.13 21.61
N ILE A 540 14.41 2.14 20.73
CA ILE A 540 14.01 1.93 19.32
C ILE A 540 15.20 1.43 18.48
N ASN A 541 16.40 1.97 18.71
CA ASN A 541 17.67 1.57 18.06
C ASN A 541 17.63 1.59 16.52
N CYS A 542 16.86 2.49 15.91
CA CYS A 542 16.79 2.63 14.46
C CYS A 542 17.95 3.50 13.96
N SER A 543 19.09 2.88 13.65
CA SER A 543 20.30 3.61 13.23
C SER A 543 20.23 4.15 11.80
N GLN A 544 19.35 3.60 10.95
CA GLN A 544 19.29 3.92 9.52
C GLN A 544 17.87 4.05 8.99
N VAL A 545 17.69 4.86 7.95
CA VAL A 545 16.41 5.10 7.26
C VAL A 545 16.57 5.02 5.74
N ASN A 546 15.47 4.76 5.04
CA ASN A 546 15.35 4.97 3.60
C ASN A 546 14.56 6.26 3.33
N ILE A 547 14.94 6.98 2.28
CA ILE A 547 14.24 8.19 1.81
C ILE A 547 13.67 7.87 0.43
N LEU A 548 12.35 7.98 0.30
CA LEU A 548 11.63 7.66 -0.93
C LEU A 548 10.82 8.86 -1.43
N LEU A 549 10.69 8.92 -2.75
CA LEU A 549 9.92 9.93 -3.47
C LEU A 549 8.67 9.31 -4.11
N SER A 550 7.55 9.97 -3.89
CA SER A 550 6.30 9.78 -4.62
C SER A 550 6.12 10.89 -5.64
N THR A 551 5.47 10.58 -6.76
CA THR A 551 5.06 11.57 -7.79
C THR A 551 3.54 11.60 -8.00
N ASP A 552 2.78 10.84 -7.20
CA ASP A 552 1.35 10.59 -7.33
C ASP A 552 0.55 11.00 -6.08
N GLY A 553 1.05 11.98 -5.31
CA GLY A 553 0.41 12.47 -4.09
C GLY A 553 0.65 11.61 -2.85
N GLY A 554 1.62 10.70 -2.89
CA GLY A 554 1.95 9.78 -1.80
C GLY A 554 1.23 8.44 -1.86
N GLN A 555 0.55 8.12 -2.97
CA GLN A 555 -0.14 6.84 -3.15
C GLN A 555 0.86 5.69 -3.33
N THR A 556 1.96 5.94 -4.03
CA THR A 556 3.09 5.02 -4.20
C THR A 556 4.43 5.73 -4.01
N PHE A 557 5.47 4.99 -3.60
CA PHE A 557 6.84 5.50 -3.40
C PHE A 557 7.88 4.67 -4.18
N PRO A 558 7.82 4.67 -5.53
CA PRO A 558 8.67 3.80 -6.35
C PRO A 558 10.13 4.28 -6.48
N ILE A 559 10.43 5.54 -6.14
CA ILE A 559 11.75 6.14 -6.34
C ILE A 559 12.48 6.19 -5.01
N VAL A 560 13.62 5.49 -4.92
CA VAL A 560 14.51 5.55 -3.75
C VAL A 560 15.53 6.67 -3.96
N LEU A 561 15.51 7.69 -3.10
CA LEU A 561 16.45 8.81 -3.13
C LEU A 561 17.74 8.51 -2.36
N ALA A 562 17.60 7.85 -1.20
CA ALA A 562 18.69 7.33 -0.39
C ALA A 562 18.24 6.04 0.29
N SER A 563 19.14 5.07 0.43
CA SER A 563 18.86 3.81 1.12
C SER A 563 19.86 3.58 2.23
N ALA A 564 19.36 3.15 3.39
CA ALA A 564 20.15 2.89 4.60
C ALA A 564 21.11 4.04 4.96
N THR A 565 20.67 5.29 4.80
CA THR A 565 21.41 6.45 5.34
C THR A 565 21.22 6.54 6.86
N ASP A 566 22.13 7.21 7.54
CA ASP A 566 22.10 7.37 8.98
C ASP A 566 20.83 8.10 9.43
N ASN A 567 20.25 7.66 10.54
CA ASN A 567 19.10 8.32 11.16
C ASN A 567 19.56 9.49 12.05
N ASP A 568 20.07 10.55 11.41
CA ASP A 568 20.67 11.72 12.07
C ASP A 568 19.92 13.04 11.82
N GLY A 569 18.88 13.01 10.98
CA GLY A 569 17.93 14.10 10.78
C GLY A 569 18.09 14.89 9.49
N ILE A 570 19.11 14.58 8.68
CA ILE A 570 19.39 15.27 7.42
C ILE A 570 20.10 14.35 6.42
N GLU A 571 19.67 14.39 5.17
CA GLU A 571 20.40 13.75 4.07
C GLU A 571 20.40 14.69 2.87
N ASN A 572 21.57 14.90 2.26
CA ASN A 572 21.70 15.67 1.04
C ASN A 572 21.50 14.74 -0.17
N ILE A 573 20.34 14.85 -0.82
CA ILE A 573 19.96 13.98 -1.95
C ILE A 573 19.88 14.77 -3.25
N LEU A 574 20.22 14.12 -4.36
CA LEU A 574 19.92 14.62 -5.69
C LEU A 574 18.45 14.33 -6.00
N LEU A 575 17.63 15.37 -6.10
CA LEU A 575 16.24 15.23 -6.51
C LEU A 575 16.18 14.95 -8.03
N PRO A 576 15.61 13.83 -8.49
CA PRO A 576 15.56 13.52 -9.92
C PRO A 576 14.58 14.44 -10.67
N ASP A 577 14.80 14.63 -11.98
CA ASP A 577 13.89 15.33 -12.89
C ASP A 577 12.64 14.49 -13.20
N ASN A 578 11.77 14.36 -12.18
CA ASN A 578 10.46 13.73 -12.27
C ASN A 578 9.37 14.77 -12.05
N GLN A 579 9.13 15.59 -13.07
CA GLN A 579 8.19 16.71 -12.98
C GLN A 579 6.80 16.27 -12.52
N THR A 580 6.29 16.91 -11.47
CA THR A 580 4.98 16.64 -10.87
C THR A 580 4.60 17.79 -9.93
N THR A 581 3.32 18.03 -9.75
CA THR A 581 2.79 18.97 -8.76
C THR A 581 2.37 18.29 -7.45
N THR A 582 2.55 16.97 -7.36
CA THR A 582 2.05 16.14 -6.26
C THR A 582 3.15 15.31 -5.60
N ALA A 583 4.39 15.80 -5.59
CA ALA A 583 5.49 15.07 -4.97
C ALA A 583 5.32 14.99 -3.44
N ARG A 584 5.71 13.84 -2.87
CA ARG A 584 5.76 13.60 -1.42
C ARG A 584 7.04 12.86 -1.07
N ILE A 585 7.60 13.17 0.09
CA ILE A 585 8.73 12.42 0.67
C ILE A 585 8.19 11.47 1.74
N LYS A 586 8.66 10.23 1.70
CA LYS A 586 8.52 9.25 2.79
C LYS A 586 9.89 8.95 3.36
N ILE A 587 9.98 8.93 4.69
CA ILE A 587 11.16 8.44 5.39
C ILE A 587 10.73 7.24 6.23
N GLU A 588 11.29 6.08 5.94
CA GLU A 588 10.95 4.83 6.60
C GLU A 588 12.15 4.21 7.30
N ALA A 589 11.90 3.58 8.44
CA ALA A 589 12.92 2.91 9.23
C ALA A 589 13.50 1.68 8.52
N VAL A 590 14.80 1.44 8.67
CA VAL A 590 15.43 0.18 8.28
C VAL A 590 15.43 -0.78 9.47
N GLY A 591 14.91 -1.99 9.29
CA GLY A 591 14.81 -3.00 10.35
C GLY A 591 13.71 -2.75 11.39
N ASN A 592 12.79 -1.81 11.10
CA ASN A 592 11.62 -1.49 11.91
C ASN A 592 10.44 -1.13 10.98
N VAL A 593 9.24 -0.92 11.52
CA VAL A 593 7.99 -0.76 10.74
C VAL A 593 7.45 0.66 10.67
N PHE A 594 8.03 1.58 11.45
CA PHE A 594 7.57 2.97 11.52
C PHE A 594 8.10 3.80 10.35
N PHE A 595 7.36 4.84 9.99
CA PHE A 595 7.75 5.80 8.96
C PHE A 595 6.99 7.12 9.17
N ASP A 596 7.36 8.14 8.42
CA ASP A 596 6.52 9.33 8.23
C ASP A 596 6.51 9.77 6.76
N ILE A 597 5.45 10.50 6.36
CA ILE A 597 5.29 11.08 5.03
C ILE A 597 5.07 12.58 5.20
N SER A 598 5.72 13.40 4.37
CA SER A 598 5.44 14.83 4.30
C SER A 598 3.92 15.10 4.24
N ASN A 599 3.42 16.07 4.99
CA ASN A 599 2.01 16.45 5.11
C ASN A 599 1.45 17.19 3.89
N THR A 600 2.32 17.81 3.08
CA THR A 600 1.91 18.65 1.94
C THR A 600 2.63 18.23 0.66
N ASN A 601 1.92 18.29 -0.46
CA ASN A 601 2.52 18.13 -1.79
C ASN A 601 3.50 19.27 -2.07
N PHE A 602 4.67 18.95 -2.62
CA PHE A 602 5.56 19.91 -3.26
C PHE A 602 5.60 19.65 -4.78
N GLN A 603 6.12 20.63 -5.52
CA GLN A 603 6.24 20.55 -6.97
C GLN A 603 7.70 20.30 -7.36
N ILE A 604 7.91 19.36 -8.26
CA ILE A 604 9.16 19.17 -8.98
C ILE A 604 8.98 19.79 -10.35
N ASP A 605 9.77 20.82 -10.65
CA ASP A 605 9.79 21.49 -11.95
C ASP A 605 10.98 21.04 -12.79
N ALA A 606 11.00 21.44 -14.06
CA ALA A 606 12.19 21.26 -14.88
C ALA A 606 13.41 21.90 -14.21
N PRO A 607 14.62 21.31 -14.34
CA PRO A 607 15.85 21.96 -13.92
C PRO A 607 15.94 23.37 -14.52
N VAL A 608 16.34 24.34 -13.71
CA VAL A 608 16.68 25.68 -14.22
C VAL A 608 18.07 25.59 -14.85
N PRO A 609 18.24 25.86 -16.16
CA PRO A 609 19.54 25.79 -16.80
C PRO A 609 20.51 26.81 -16.19
N VAL A 610 21.82 26.53 -16.27
CA VAL A 610 22.85 27.52 -15.95
C VAL A 610 22.70 28.73 -16.86
N GLU A 611 22.31 29.88 -16.31
CA GLU A 611 22.14 31.09 -17.11
C GLU A 611 23.47 31.84 -17.24
N LEU A 612 24.13 31.66 -18.39
CA LEU A 612 25.34 32.40 -18.74
C LEU A 612 25.01 33.85 -19.11
N VAL A 613 25.37 34.80 -18.23
CA VAL A 613 25.14 36.24 -18.44
C VAL A 613 26.05 36.79 -19.52
N SER A 614 27.31 36.36 -19.51
CA SER A 614 28.30 36.81 -20.50
C SER A 614 29.47 35.85 -20.58
N PHE A 615 30.03 35.71 -21.78
CA PHE A 615 31.34 35.12 -22.01
C PHE A 615 32.10 36.02 -22.99
N ARG A 616 33.29 36.46 -22.60
CA ARG A 616 34.10 37.44 -23.32
C ARG A 616 35.56 37.04 -23.32
N GLY A 617 36.26 37.47 -24.35
CA GLY A 617 37.67 37.21 -24.55
C GLY A 617 38.37 38.50 -24.96
N PHE A 618 39.51 38.75 -24.34
CA PHE A 618 40.34 39.93 -24.58
C PHE A 618 41.77 39.50 -24.89
N THR A 619 42.39 40.14 -25.87
CA THR A 619 43.81 39.98 -26.10
C THR A 619 44.60 40.65 -24.99
N ILE A 620 45.57 39.94 -24.42
CA ILE A 620 46.57 40.47 -23.50
C ILE A 620 47.98 40.25 -24.07
N ASN A 621 49.00 40.81 -23.45
CA ASN A 621 50.40 40.56 -23.86
C ASN A 621 50.68 39.06 -23.85
N ASN A 622 50.91 38.48 -25.04
CA ASN A 622 51.18 37.07 -25.28
C ASN A 622 50.08 36.10 -24.79
N GLY A 623 48.79 36.45 -24.91
CA GLY A 623 47.69 35.51 -24.62
C GLY A 623 46.29 36.07 -24.78
N VAL A 624 45.30 35.26 -24.41
CA VAL A 624 43.87 35.58 -24.39
C VAL A 624 43.35 35.47 -22.97
N TYR A 625 42.81 36.55 -22.43
CA TYR A 625 42.08 36.58 -21.16
C TYR A 625 40.60 36.33 -21.42
N LEU A 626 40.09 35.23 -20.88
CA LEU A 626 38.68 34.86 -20.92
C LEU A 626 38.04 35.22 -19.59
N GLU A 627 36.86 35.84 -19.65
CA GLU A 627 36.01 36.06 -18.49
C GLU A 627 34.58 35.62 -18.80
N TRP A 628 33.91 35.04 -17.80
CA TRP A 628 32.49 34.78 -17.89
C TRP A 628 31.79 35.00 -16.56
N LYS A 629 30.48 35.23 -16.66
CA LYS A 629 29.59 35.41 -15.53
C LYS A 629 28.36 34.54 -15.69
N THR A 630 28.00 33.87 -14.61
CA THR A 630 26.72 33.17 -14.45
C THR A 630 25.78 34.02 -13.61
N ALA A 631 24.48 34.00 -13.90
CA ALA A 631 23.45 34.57 -13.03
C ALA A 631 23.00 33.54 -12.00
N THR A 632 22.84 32.31 -12.46
CA THR A 632 22.52 31.13 -11.67
C THR A 632 23.39 29.95 -12.11
N GLU A 633 23.68 29.07 -11.17
CA GLU A 633 24.30 27.78 -11.40
C GLU A 633 23.42 26.72 -10.75
N LEU A 634 23.08 25.67 -11.49
CA LEU A 634 22.37 24.51 -10.99
C LEU A 634 23.17 23.27 -11.38
N ASN A 635 23.49 22.43 -10.41
CA ASN A 635 24.26 21.20 -10.58
C ASN A 635 25.61 21.36 -11.30
N ASN A 636 26.14 22.57 -11.33
CA ASN A 636 27.31 22.90 -12.14
C ASN A 636 28.58 22.30 -11.52
N TYR A 637 29.08 21.22 -12.11
CA TYR A 637 30.37 20.65 -11.77
C TYR A 637 31.50 21.60 -12.19
N GLY A 638 31.39 22.24 -13.35
CA GLY A 638 32.30 23.28 -13.77
C GLY A 638 32.35 23.51 -15.27
N PHE A 639 33.32 24.30 -15.72
CA PHE A 639 33.45 24.75 -17.09
C PHE A 639 34.72 24.17 -17.72
N GLU A 640 34.55 23.38 -18.77
CA GLU A 640 35.63 23.01 -19.66
C GLU A 640 35.79 24.11 -20.73
N ILE A 641 36.95 24.78 -20.72
CA ILE A 641 37.30 25.80 -21.70
C ILE A 641 37.87 25.09 -22.91
N GLU A 642 37.19 25.23 -24.03
CA GLU A 642 37.62 24.66 -25.30
C GLU A 642 38.10 25.77 -26.25
N ARG A 643 39.21 25.50 -26.94
CA ARG A 643 39.84 26.38 -27.93
C ARG A 643 39.82 25.72 -29.31
N SER A 644 39.64 26.50 -30.36
CA SER A 644 39.84 26.10 -31.76
C SER A 644 40.58 27.18 -32.55
N ILE A 645 41.26 26.78 -33.63
CA ILE A 645 41.88 27.69 -34.61
C ILE A 645 41.08 27.81 -35.91
N ASP A 646 40.04 26.98 -36.08
CA ASP A 646 39.25 26.85 -37.32
C ASP A 646 37.73 26.87 -37.08
N ASP A 647 37.30 27.08 -35.84
CA ASP A 647 35.91 27.06 -35.37
C ASP A 647 35.20 25.70 -35.61
N GLN A 648 35.95 24.63 -35.82
CA GLN A 648 35.41 23.28 -36.06
C GLN A 648 36.01 22.26 -35.10
N ASN A 649 37.34 22.28 -34.96
CA ASN A 649 38.08 21.34 -34.14
C ASN A 649 38.45 22.02 -32.82
N PHE A 650 37.66 21.73 -31.78
CA PHE A 650 37.86 22.25 -30.43
C PHE A 650 38.69 21.27 -29.59
N GLU A 651 39.72 21.79 -28.92
CA GLU A 651 40.54 21.08 -27.95
C GLU A 651 40.40 21.69 -26.56
N LYS A 652 40.58 20.87 -25.52
CA LYS A 652 40.51 21.32 -24.12
C LYS A 652 41.72 22.19 -23.78
N ALA A 653 41.48 23.45 -23.41
CA ALA A 653 42.49 24.35 -22.87
C ALA A 653 42.62 24.22 -21.35
N ALA A 654 41.50 24.19 -20.62
CA ALA A 654 41.47 24.06 -19.17
C ALA A 654 40.11 23.57 -18.66
N PHE A 655 40.04 23.29 -17.35
CA PHE A 655 38.80 23.09 -16.62
C PHE A 655 38.82 23.96 -15.37
N ILE A 656 37.73 24.69 -15.13
CA ILE A 656 37.54 25.54 -13.94
C ILE A 656 36.34 25.01 -13.18
N GLN A 657 36.55 24.67 -11.90
CA GLN A 657 35.51 24.15 -11.01
C GLN A 657 34.40 25.18 -10.84
N GLY A 658 33.15 24.73 -10.98
CA GLY A 658 31.94 25.54 -10.73
C GLY A 658 31.61 25.64 -9.25
N ASN A 659 30.55 26.40 -8.91
CA ASN A 659 30.08 26.54 -7.53
C ASN A 659 28.93 25.55 -7.19
N GLY A 660 28.62 24.59 -8.06
CA GLY A 660 27.52 23.65 -7.87
C GLY A 660 26.17 24.35 -8.04
N ASN A 661 25.57 24.75 -6.93
CA ASN A 661 24.29 25.46 -6.90
C ASN A 661 24.48 26.89 -6.38
N SER A 662 24.12 27.87 -7.19
CA SER A 662 24.16 29.27 -6.78
C SER A 662 23.07 30.08 -7.48
N ASN A 663 22.40 30.94 -6.71
CA ASN A 663 21.49 31.97 -7.24
C ASN A 663 22.11 33.37 -7.18
N VAL A 664 23.43 33.44 -7.00
CA VAL A 664 24.20 34.68 -6.93
C VAL A 664 25.16 34.71 -8.10
N ASN A 665 25.37 35.90 -8.66
CA ASN A 665 26.28 36.03 -9.79
C ASN A 665 27.70 35.61 -9.40
N HIS A 666 28.29 34.71 -10.18
CA HIS A 666 29.69 34.34 -10.04
C HIS A 666 30.49 34.85 -11.23
N ASP A 667 31.68 35.38 -10.93
CA ASP A 667 32.66 35.85 -11.91
C ASP A 667 33.79 34.83 -12.01
N TYR A 668 34.08 34.41 -13.24
CA TYR A 668 35.15 33.47 -13.54
C TYR A 668 36.11 34.08 -14.55
N SER A 669 37.36 33.62 -14.49
CA SER A 669 38.33 33.97 -15.51
C SER A 669 39.38 32.90 -15.73
N TYR A 670 39.93 32.89 -16.94
CA TYR A 670 41.03 32.03 -17.33
C TYR A 670 41.92 32.75 -18.34
N THR A 671 43.23 32.60 -18.22
CA THR A 671 44.18 33.15 -19.19
C THR A 671 44.78 32.01 -20.01
N ASP A 672 44.44 31.98 -21.29
CA ASP A 672 45.06 31.08 -22.26
C ASP A 672 46.27 31.74 -22.93
N ARG A 673 47.30 30.94 -23.26
CA ARG A 673 48.49 31.40 -23.98
C ARG A 673 48.79 30.45 -25.15
N PRO A 674 47.96 30.49 -26.21
CA PRO A 674 48.17 29.67 -27.39
C PRO A 674 49.45 30.08 -28.13
N SER A 675 50.06 29.14 -28.85
CA SER A 675 51.19 29.43 -29.74
C SER A 675 50.66 29.91 -31.10
N GLY A 676 51.42 30.80 -31.77
CA GLY A 676 51.02 31.42 -33.04
C GLY A 676 50.35 32.78 -32.89
N SER A 677 49.74 33.24 -33.97
CA SER A 677 48.98 34.50 -34.09
C SER A 677 47.82 34.31 -35.06
N GLY A 678 46.78 35.13 -34.93
CA GLY A 678 45.56 35.05 -35.72
C GLY A 678 44.33 34.77 -34.86
N LYS A 679 43.26 34.34 -35.51
CA LYS A 679 41.96 34.11 -34.88
C LYS A 679 41.96 32.82 -34.07
N PHE A 680 41.57 32.93 -32.80
CA PHE A 680 41.24 31.82 -31.93
C PHE A 680 39.76 31.87 -31.57
N PHE A 681 39.12 30.71 -31.55
CA PHE A 681 37.73 30.55 -31.18
C PHE A 681 37.66 29.85 -29.83
N TYR A 682 36.84 30.38 -28.93
CA TYR A 682 36.66 29.81 -27.60
C TYR A 682 35.19 29.55 -27.33
N ARG A 683 34.91 28.45 -26.63
CA ARG A 683 33.59 28.17 -26.05
C ARG A 683 33.75 27.53 -24.67
N LEU A 684 32.72 27.67 -23.85
CA LEU A 684 32.61 26.95 -22.60
C LEU A 684 31.74 25.72 -22.82
N LYS A 685 32.19 24.59 -22.30
CA LYS A 685 31.37 23.40 -22.11
C LYS A 685 31.07 23.31 -20.62
N GLN A 686 29.88 23.75 -20.23
CA GLN A 686 29.37 23.66 -18.88
C GLN A 686 29.03 22.19 -18.60
N LEU A 687 29.54 21.63 -17.50
CA LEU A 687 29.38 20.23 -17.11
C LEU A 687 28.60 20.17 -15.80
N ASP A 688 27.63 19.26 -15.74
CA ASP A 688 26.84 18.99 -14.54
C ASP A 688 27.39 17.80 -13.74
N PHE A 689 27.05 17.69 -12.45
CA PHE A 689 27.42 16.54 -11.61
C PHE A 689 26.87 15.19 -12.11
N ASN A 690 25.78 15.19 -12.88
CA ASN A 690 25.20 13.99 -13.51
C ASN A 690 25.86 13.65 -14.87
N GLY A 691 26.80 14.47 -15.34
CA GLY A 691 27.50 14.31 -16.62
C GLY A 691 26.83 14.95 -17.85
N SER A 692 25.66 15.61 -17.72
CA SER A 692 25.15 16.44 -18.82
C SER A 692 26.04 17.65 -19.08
N HIS A 693 25.94 18.20 -20.29
CA HIS A 693 26.68 19.40 -20.66
C HIS A 693 25.93 20.29 -21.63
N GLU A 694 26.20 21.59 -21.54
CA GLU A 694 25.74 22.61 -22.47
C GLU A 694 26.93 23.45 -22.96
N TYR A 695 26.88 23.86 -24.23
CA TYR A 695 27.89 24.72 -24.82
C TYR A 695 27.45 26.19 -24.80
N SER A 696 28.35 27.09 -24.43
CA SER A 696 28.15 28.52 -24.66
C SER A 696 28.18 28.85 -26.17
N ASN A 697 27.76 30.07 -26.51
CA ASN A 697 28.14 30.66 -27.79
C ASN A 697 29.66 30.66 -27.96
N THR A 698 30.13 30.43 -29.18
CA THR A 698 31.55 30.61 -29.52
C THR A 698 31.88 32.10 -29.60
N ILE A 699 33.02 32.49 -29.02
CA ILE A 699 33.60 33.82 -29.18
C ILE A 699 34.89 33.74 -30.00
N GLU A 700 35.11 34.74 -30.84
CA GLU A 700 36.34 34.90 -31.62
C GLU A 700 37.24 35.94 -30.96
N VAL A 701 38.53 35.62 -30.80
CA VAL A 701 39.57 36.54 -30.35
C VAL A 701 40.72 36.51 -31.34
N ASP A 702 41.01 37.64 -31.97
CA ASP A 702 42.15 37.78 -32.87
C ASP A 702 43.40 38.14 -32.08
N LEU A 703 44.24 37.13 -31.81
CA LEU A 703 45.54 37.34 -31.21
C LEU A 703 46.48 37.91 -32.28
N GLY A 704 46.44 39.22 -32.42
CA GLY A 704 47.17 39.93 -33.45
C GLY A 704 48.67 39.60 -33.47
N MET A 705 49.29 39.85 -34.62
CA MET A 705 50.72 39.65 -34.81
C MET A 705 51.49 40.46 -33.75
N PRO A 706 52.47 39.85 -33.08
CA PRO A 706 53.35 40.59 -32.19
C PRO A 706 54.00 41.76 -32.92
N LYS A 707 54.19 42.89 -32.24
CA LYS A 707 54.80 44.08 -32.85
C LYS A 707 56.31 44.16 -32.62
N GLU A 708 56.81 43.41 -31.65
CA GLU A 708 58.20 43.44 -31.23
C GLU A 708 58.72 42.02 -31.04
N TYR A 709 60.03 41.85 -31.27
CA TYR A 709 60.70 40.63 -30.89
C TYR A 709 60.82 40.54 -29.37
N SER A 710 60.63 39.34 -28.81
CA SER A 710 60.85 39.13 -27.38
C SER A 710 61.39 37.73 -27.08
N LEU A 711 62.18 37.62 -26.00
CA LEU A 711 62.60 36.34 -25.43
C LEU A 711 62.10 36.26 -23.99
N SER A 712 61.18 35.34 -23.75
CA SER A 712 60.64 35.08 -22.42
C SER A 712 61.66 34.32 -21.57
N GLN A 713 61.50 34.44 -20.25
CA GLN A 713 62.21 33.58 -19.32
C GLN A 713 61.73 32.13 -19.51
N ASN A 714 62.65 31.19 -19.72
CA ASN A 714 62.33 29.77 -19.82
C ASN A 714 61.51 29.29 -18.61
N HIS A 715 60.54 28.40 -18.84
CA HIS A 715 59.68 27.88 -17.79
C HIS A 715 59.59 26.34 -17.88
N PRO A 716 59.81 25.62 -16.76
CA PRO A 716 60.22 26.13 -15.44
C PRO A 716 61.65 26.71 -15.44
N ASN A 717 61.98 27.56 -14.47
CA ASN A 717 63.35 28.00 -14.15
C ASN A 717 63.45 28.35 -12.64
N PRO A 718 64.18 27.57 -11.82
CA PRO A 718 65.04 26.44 -12.19
C PRO A 718 64.28 25.25 -12.79
N PHE A 719 64.95 24.43 -13.60
CA PHE A 719 64.33 23.27 -14.29
C PHE A 719 65.09 21.96 -14.09
N ASN A 720 64.43 20.82 -14.32
CA ASN A 720 65.01 19.47 -14.24
C ASN A 720 64.30 18.45 -15.16
N PRO A 721 65.00 17.77 -16.07
CA PRO A 721 66.08 18.30 -16.90
C PRO A 721 65.53 19.12 -18.09
N SER A 722 64.20 19.24 -18.24
CA SER A 722 63.55 19.91 -19.38
C SER A 722 62.92 21.25 -19.02
N THR A 723 62.98 22.19 -19.97
CA THR A 723 62.32 23.51 -19.89
C THR A 723 61.82 23.93 -21.27
N VAL A 724 60.93 24.92 -21.32
CA VAL A 724 60.44 25.52 -22.55
C VAL A 724 60.91 26.97 -22.63
N ILE A 725 61.52 27.34 -23.76
CA ILE A 725 61.92 28.69 -24.10
C ILE A 725 60.86 29.27 -25.02
N GLU A 726 60.13 30.27 -24.55
CA GLU A 726 59.14 30.99 -25.35
C GLU A 726 59.76 32.27 -25.92
N PHE A 727 59.47 32.59 -27.17
CA PHE A 727 59.91 33.80 -27.83
C PHE A 727 58.84 34.29 -28.80
N THR A 728 58.91 35.57 -29.13
CA THR A 728 57.91 36.25 -29.93
C THR A 728 58.58 36.87 -31.15
N LEU A 729 57.98 36.68 -32.33
CA LEU A 729 58.48 37.18 -33.60
C LEU A 729 57.42 38.08 -34.27
N PRO A 730 57.71 39.33 -34.64
CA PRO A 730 56.77 40.20 -35.35
C PRO A 730 56.65 39.91 -36.84
N THR A 731 57.62 39.20 -37.42
CA THR A 731 57.63 38.73 -38.80
C THR A 731 58.20 37.31 -38.85
N GLU A 732 58.06 36.61 -39.97
CA GLU A 732 58.76 35.34 -40.20
C GLU A 732 60.28 35.59 -40.05
N ALA A 733 60.96 34.78 -39.25
CA ALA A 733 62.37 34.96 -38.95
C ALA A 733 63.11 33.63 -38.89
N LYS A 734 64.35 33.64 -39.36
CA LYS A 734 65.28 32.54 -39.09
C LYS A 734 65.80 32.69 -37.67
N VAL A 735 65.48 31.73 -36.82
CA VAL A 735 65.81 31.75 -35.39
C VAL A 735 66.87 30.72 -35.06
N SER A 736 67.96 31.17 -34.44
CA SER A 736 68.96 30.34 -33.76
C SER A 736 68.90 30.58 -32.26
N ILE A 737 68.71 29.53 -31.46
CA ILE A 737 68.81 29.59 -30.00
C ILE A 737 69.98 28.73 -29.56
N LYS A 738 70.97 29.33 -28.91
CA LYS A 738 72.18 28.66 -28.44
C LYS A 738 72.34 28.78 -26.94
N VAL A 739 72.89 27.76 -26.31
CA VAL A 739 73.14 27.69 -24.87
C VAL A 739 74.64 27.78 -24.59
N TYR A 740 75.00 28.57 -23.60
CA TYR A 740 76.37 28.85 -23.19
C TYR A 740 76.58 28.58 -21.70
N ASN A 741 77.80 28.19 -21.31
CA ASN A 741 78.20 28.14 -19.91
C ASN A 741 78.60 29.54 -19.38
N THR A 742 78.99 29.61 -18.11
CA THR A 742 79.35 30.87 -17.43
C THR A 742 80.62 31.54 -17.96
N ILE A 743 81.47 30.83 -18.72
CA ILE A 743 82.67 31.40 -19.35
C ILE A 743 82.43 31.79 -20.82
N GLY A 744 81.19 31.69 -21.32
CA GLY A 744 80.81 32.08 -22.68
C GLY A 744 81.08 31.02 -23.76
N GLN A 745 81.41 29.78 -23.38
CA GLN A 745 81.56 28.68 -24.34
C GLN A 745 80.20 28.20 -24.81
N GLU A 746 79.98 28.17 -26.13
CA GLU A 746 78.81 27.55 -26.76
C GLU A 746 78.79 26.05 -26.45
N LEU A 747 77.68 25.58 -25.91
CA LEU A 747 77.48 24.19 -25.52
C LEU A 747 76.62 23.41 -26.50
N ILE A 748 75.52 24.02 -26.96
CA ILE A 748 74.56 23.41 -27.89
C ILE A 748 73.73 24.48 -28.59
N GLU A 749 73.33 24.21 -29.83
CA GLU A 749 72.29 24.93 -30.56
C GLU A 749 70.95 24.18 -30.39
N VAL A 750 70.00 24.78 -29.67
CA VAL A 750 68.68 24.21 -29.36
C VAL A 750 67.77 24.25 -30.57
N VAL A 751 67.86 25.33 -31.34
CA VAL A 751 67.03 25.60 -32.52
C VAL A 751 67.88 26.33 -33.55
N ASN A 752 67.69 26.00 -34.83
CA ASN A 752 68.22 26.73 -35.99
C ASN A 752 67.27 26.50 -37.18
N ASP A 753 66.15 27.19 -37.18
CA ASP A 753 65.07 26.96 -38.16
C ASP A 753 64.31 28.27 -38.48
N ASN A 754 63.48 28.25 -39.52
CA ASN A 754 62.57 29.34 -39.84
C ASN A 754 61.28 29.20 -39.02
N PHE A 755 60.89 30.28 -38.35
CA PHE A 755 59.64 30.36 -37.60
C PHE A 755 58.74 31.43 -38.21
N LEU A 756 57.46 31.12 -38.29
CA LEU A 756 56.44 32.11 -38.65
C LEU A 756 56.36 33.19 -37.57
N ALA A 757 55.86 34.35 -37.96
CA ALA A 757 55.50 35.40 -37.02
C ALA A 757 54.50 34.87 -35.98
N GLY A 758 54.60 35.37 -34.74
CA GLY A 758 53.77 34.92 -33.62
C GLY A 758 54.59 34.53 -32.39
N VAL A 759 53.89 33.96 -31.41
CA VAL A 759 54.51 33.38 -30.21
C VAL A 759 54.94 31.94 -30.52
N ASN A 760 56.21 31.65 -30.33
CA ASN A 760 56.84 30.37 -30.64
C ASN A 760 57.51 29.79 -29.40
N ARG A 761 57.67 28.46 -29.37
CA ARG A 761 58.23 27.73 -28.23
C ARG A 761 59.27 26.72 -28.69
N ALA A 762 60.37 26.64 -27.96
CA ALA A 762 61.42 25.65 -28.15
C ALA A 762 61.65 24.86 -26.87
N SER A 763 61.53 23.53 -26.94
CA SER A 763 61.84 22.66 -25.80
C SER A 763 63.34 22.41 -25.71
N PHE A 764 63.92 22.60 -24.53
CA PHE A 764 65.30 22.27 -24.24
C PHE A 764 65.37 21.19 -23.16
N ASN A 765 66.04 20.07 -23.46
CA ASN A 765 66.32 19.01 -22.51
C ASN A 765 67.82 18.98 -22.20
N ALA A 766 68.16 19.30 -20.96
CA ALA A 766 69.53 19.42 -20.49
C ALA A 766 70.03 18.16 -19.76
N ILE A 767 69.49 16.98 -20.08
CA ILE A 767 69.82 15.72 -19.37
C ILE A 767 71.33 15.39 -19.39
N SER A 768 72.08 15.83 -20.41
CA SER A 768 73.53 15.64 -20.53
C SER A 768 74.39 16.71 -19.84
N PHE A 769 73.79 17.72 -19.22
CA PHE A 769 74.47 18.86 -18.60
C PHE A 769 74.57 18.72 -17.08
N ALA A 770 75.58 19.32 -16.44
CA ALA A 770 75.68 19.35 -14.97
C ALA A 770 74.77 20.44 -14.36
N SER A 771 74.30 20.29 -13.12
CA SER A 771 73.57 21.37 -12.42
C SER A 771 74.40 22.65 -12.40
N GLY A 772 73.77 23.80 -12.65
CA GLY A 772 74.50 25.06 -12.75
C GLY A 772 73.72 26.17 -13.46
N ILE A 773 74.41 27.30 -13.62
CA ILE A 773 73.90 28.46 -14.34
C ILE A 773 74.33 28.38 -15.80
N TYR A 774 73.37 28.55 -16.70
CA TYR A 774 73.58 28.62 -18.13
C TYR A 774 72.94 29.91 -18.68
N TYR A 775 73.37 30.33 -19.86
CA TYR A 775 72.75 31.42 -20.59
C TYR A 775 72.25 30.88 -21.93
N TYR A 776 71.07 31.29 -22.34
CA TYR A 776 70.58 31.03 -23.70
C TYR A 776 70.44 32.35 -24.43
N THR A 777 70.94 32.38 -25.66
CA THR A 777 70.89 33.53 -26.56
C THR A 777 70.03 33.16 -27.75
N ILE A 778 69.05 34.00 -28.04
CA ILE A 778 68.32 33.96 -29.31
C ILE A 778 69.00 34.92 -30.29
N ASN A 779 69.12 34.50 -31.54
CA ASN A 779 69.38 35.33 -32.70
C ASN A 779 68.24 35.10 -33.69
N ALA A 780 67.43 36.13 -33.97
CA ALA A 780 66.32 36.06 -34.90
C ALA A 780 66.54 37.07 -36.03
N GLU A 781 66.73 36.56 -37.25
CA GLU A 781 66.88 37.34 -38.48
C GLU A 781 65.54 37.36 -39.22
N GLY A 782 64.83 38.48 -39.14
CA GLY A 782 63.54 38.69 -39.77
C GLY A 782 63.63 38.75 -41.30
N ALA A 783 62.61 38.22 -41.98
CA ALA A 783 62.47 38.29 -43.43
C ALA A 783 62.36 39.73 -43.97
N ASP A 784 62.02 40.69 -43.10
CA ASP A 784 62.00 42.13 -43.38
C ASP A 784 63.39 42.80 -43.21
N GLY A 785 64.44 42.03 -42.89
CA GLY A 785 65.79 42.51 -42.65
C GLY A 785 66.05 42.97 -41.22
N SER A 786 65.08 42.87 -40.31
CA SER A 786 65.28 43.14 -38.89
C SER A 786 66.12 42.05 -38.22
N ASN A 787 66.86 42.40 -37.17
CA ASN A 787 67.66 41.43 -36.41
C ASN A 787 67.45 41.66 -34.91
N PHE A 788 67.20 40.58 -34.18
CA PHE A 788 67.02 40.58 -32.73
C PHE A 788 67.94 39.56 -32.07
N ILE A 789 68.85 40.07 -31.23
CA ILE A 789 69.74 39.24 -30.41
C ILE A 789 69.53 39.60 -28.95
N THR A 790 69.18 38.61 -28.13
CA THR A 790 69.09 38.80 -26.68
C THR A 790 69.44 37.53 -25.93
N SER A 791 69.84 37.66 -24.66
CA SER A 791 70.23 36.54 -23.81
C SER A 791 69.50 36.56 -22.48
N LYS A 792 69.21 35.38 -21.95
CA LYS A 792 68.59 35.19 -20.64
C LYS A 792 69.33 34.10 -19.87
N LYS A 793 69.26 34.18 -18.55
CA LYS A 793 69.87 33.22 -17.62
C LYS A 793 68.90 32.09 -17.34
N MET A 794 69.36 30.84 -17.34
CA MET A 794 68.62 29.68 -16.84
C MET A 794 69.42 28.90 -15.80
N ILE A 795 68.73 28.22 -14.90
CA ILE A 795 69.30 27.45 -13.80
C ILE A 795 68.83 26.00 -13.94
N LEU A 796 69.77 25.09 -14.18
CA LEU A 796 69.51 23.64 -14.18
C LEU A 796 69.77 23.10 -12.77
N LEU A 797 68.78 22.41 -12.19
CA LEU A 797 68.89 21.70 -10.93
C LEU A 797 68.58 20.23 -11.18
N LYS A 798 69.61 19.38 -11.29
CA LYS A 798 69.42 17.93 -11.25
C LYS A 798 69.16 17.43 -9.84
#